data_AF-A0A4Y7SYG9-F1
#
_entry.id   AF-A0A4Y7SYG9-F1
#
_cell.length_a   1.000
_cell.length_b   1.000
_cell.length_c   1.000
_cell.angle_alpha   90.00
_cell.angle_beta   90.00
_cell.angle_gamma   90.00
#
_symmetry.space_group_name_H-M   'P 1'
#
loop_
_entity.id
_entity.type
_entity.pdbx_description
1 polymer ?
#
loop_
_entity_poly.entity_id
_entity_poly.type
_entity_poly.pdbx_seq_one_letter_code
_entity_poly.pdbx_strand_id
1 'polypeptide(L)'
;MPKLWPGYMYFGNESKHRRGRASLKLFEEVAYFLTLPDAFSDWYIRLSGKGSVPKTLAAHLRREIFHAQWNILLDDEFIHAYRHGLIVDCPDKVRRRFYPRILAYAADYPERARVTGIRTKGDYLCPRCTIPVDIIQNLGTPLDRQIRVERRRVDNDSQKEKVHSARNFIYKQNYAIDYQGVEALLKPNSLVPSTNAFSDRLSAHGLDLFSLIVADPLHEVEIGVWKDLFAHLLRLLDTIDKPSINIVNSRHIPPDAHLAARNYEDMLQCAGPVFEGLFPEDHDLRVQNLLFSLAHWHALAKLRMHTDCSLSILEDWTTTLGEDARNFLQLTCTKFSTQESNREYEARKRREARKKSTKRKTSVSVKSPGQAGHERPPPTLTTTEPPCGSAPVDAGVTTSNFPTDGRQERTWSISTTKFHALGDVVSSIRRCGTTDSYSTQLSERFHRFSKSRYHRTNKKNVLPQLSALQTRQARLRKIQKQVEPSEAELSGPLSLPEDNSGHPFYFIGKSQNQPLNLGHLLATNANDLAFKSFLPKLKRHLFPRVLEMLLQEAEAEPETFEATLPTLKALSTSFTENDLQNLIFHSDRIYRHAIFKLRYTTYDCRSDSDTLNPSTSRRDFMCVRGGTDPKSADGYRSQYVYGRLLGVFHANVIYAGPGASDLRRRRFDFLWVRWFTPTADELPWSAKRLDTLTLAPIEHPDSCGFLDPATVLRAAHILPWFSEGLLYPDEDDNSNVAGGDTRESRQKRMFSKSARDRWDWRTYYVNRFVDRDMAMRFHTGLAPGHAPETPLPPWNTVQSDQEPMDVDATTTPPGSQGSWDVPMEDTRGSSPSSSEDSDSGISSSKGGSSSEIPEADSSDGDYSDVF
;
A
#
# COMPACT_ATOMS: atom_id res chain seq x y z
N MET A 1 -21.69 12.34 -8.74
CA MET A 1 -20.92 12.44 -10.03
C MET A 1 -21.55 11.51 -11.07
N PRO A 2 -21.37 11.71 -12.40
CA PRO A 2 -21.78 10.70 -13.37
C PRO A 2 -20.93 9.44 -13.20
N LYS A 3 -21.54 8.27 -13.41
CA LYS A 3 -20.82 6.99 -13.51
C LYS A 3 -20.13 6.93 -14.87
N LEU A 4 -18.92 7.49 -14.95
CA LEU A 4 -18.05 7.32 -16.13
C LEU A 4 -17.38 5.95 -16.05
N TRP A 5 -17.36 5.23 -17.17
CA TRP A 5 -16.69 3.94 -17.29
C TRP A 5 -15.76 3.92 -18.51
N PRO A 6 -14.56 4.49 -18.40
CA PRO A 6 -13.61 4.51 -19.50
C PRO A 6 -12.82 3.20 -19.63
N GLY A 7 -12.49 2.85 -20.87
CA GLY A 7 -11.54 1.79 -21.22
C GLY A 7 -10.17 2.37 -21.55
N TYR A 8 -9.11 1.69 -21.11
CA TYR A 8 -7.73 2.14 -21.26
C TYR A 8 -6.86 1.14 -22.03
N MET A 9 -5.87 1.65 -22.74
CA MET A 9 -4.88 0.85 -23.50
C MET A 9 -3.45 1.28 -23.15
N TYR A 10 -2.53 0.32 -23.15
CA TYR A 10 -1.10 0.51 -22.86
C TYR A 10 -0.20 0.04 -24.02
N PHE A 11 0.96 0.69 -24.16
CA PHE A 11 2.05 0.18 -24.99
C PHE A 11 2.83 -0.89 -24.21
N GLY A 12 2.52 -2.17 -24.46
CA GLY A 12 3.05 -3.30 -23.69
C GLY A 12 4.57 -3.50 -23.76
N ASN A 13 5.21 -3.09 -24.85
CA ASN A 13 6.65 -3.19 -25.10
C ASN A 13 7.48 -2.10 -24.41
N GLU A 14 6.84 -1.10 -23.81
CA GLU A 14 7.52 -0.06 -23.04
C GLU A 14 7.73 -0.47 -21.59
N SER A 15 8.78 0.06 -20.96
CA SER A 15 9.05 -0.28 -19.56
C SER A 15 7.91 0.18 -18.64
N LYS A 16 7.65 -0.61 -17.59
CA LYS A 16 6.59 -0.33 -16.59
C LYS A 16 6.70 1.09 -16.03
N HIS A 17 7.93 1.52 -15.75
CA HIS A 17 8.25 2.86 -15.28
C HIS A 17 7.81 3.96 -16.26
N ARG A 18 8.10 3.77 -17.56
CA ARG A 18 7.70 4.73 -18.60
C ARG A 18 6.18 4.77 -18.74
N ARG A 19 5.49 3.62 -18.66
CA ARG A 19 4.02 3.57 -18.66
C ARG A 19 3.37 4.36 -17.53
N GLY A 20 3.98 4.37 -16.35
CA GLY A 20 3.53 5.16 -15.19
C GLY A 20 3.71 6.68 -15.33
N ARG A 21 4.51 7.15 -16.31
CA ARG A 21 4.76 8.57 -16.56
C ARG A 21 3.71 9.12 -17.53
N ALA A 22 2.71 9.81 -17.00
CA ALA A 22 1.63 10.41 -17.79
C ALA A 22 2.12 11.37 -18.90
N SER A 23 3.28 11.99 -18.73
CA SER A 23 3.90 12.84 -19.76
C SER A 23 4.30 12.09 -21.03
N LEU A 24 4.55 10.78 -20.94
CA LEU A 24 4.99 9.95 -22.07
C LEU A 24 3.85 9.39 -22.91
N LYS A 25 2.58 9.51 -22.46
CA LYS A 25 1.39 9.05 -23.20
C LYS A 25 1.43 7.58 -23.63
N LEU A 26 2.00 6.74 -22.79
CA LEU A 26 2.08 5.28 -23.02
C LEU A 26 0.90 4.51 -22.42
N PHE A 27 -0.05 5.23 -21.83
CA PHE A 27 -1.30 4.77 -21.27
C PHE A 27 -2.38 5.79 -21.63
N GLU A 28 -3.38 5.39 -22.41
CA GLU A 28 -4.38 6.31 -22.98
C GLU A 28 -5.79 5.72 -22.87
N GLU A 29 -6.77 6.63 -22.78
CA GLU A 29 -8.19 6.31 -22.76
C GLU A 29 -8.70 6.11 -24.19
N VAL A 30 -9.27 4.93 -24.47
CA VAL A 30 -9.68 4.51 -25.83
C VAL A 30 -11.18 4.38 -26.02
N ALA A 31 -11.97 4.22 -24.95
CA ALA A 31 -13.41 4.04 -25.03
C ALA A 31 -14.14 4.56 -23.79
N TYR A 32 -15.45 4.78 -23.92
CA TYR A 32 -16.38 5.00 -22.81
C TYR A 32 -17.52 4.00 -22.90
N PHE A 33 -17.65 3.13 -21.91
CA PHE A 33 -18.75 2.16 -21.82
C PHE A 33 -20.03 2.83 -21.32
N LEU A 34 -21.13 2.48 -21.97
CA LEU A 34 -22.50 2.86 -21.65
C LEU A 34 -23.05 1.97 -20.53
N THR A 35 -23.82 2.59 -19.65
CA THR A 35 -24.67 1.90 -18.67
C THR A 35 -26.11 1.84 -19.19
N LEU A 36 -26.92 0.92 -18.64
CA LEU A 36 -28.35 0.86 -18.93
C LEU A 36 -28.98 2.25 -18.65
N PRO A 37 -29.62 2.90 -19.64
CA PRO A 37 -30.13 4.26 -19.49
C PRO A 37 -31.42 4.28 -18.67
N ASP A 38 -31.66 5.37 -17.93
CA ASP A 38 -32.89 5.53 -17.11
C ASP A 38 -34.16 5.45 -17.97
N ALA A 39 -34.10 5.90 -19.23
CA ALA A 39 -35.18 5.79 -20.20
C ALA A 39 -35.64 4.33 -20.45
N PHE A 40 -34.75 3.35 -20.26
CA PHE A 40 -35.14 1.93 -20.34
C PHE A 40 -36.09 1.56 -19.20
N SER A 41 -35.82 2.02 -17.98
CA SER A 41 -36.69 1.76 -16.84
C SER A 41 -38.08 2.35 -17.06
N ASP A 42 -38.16 3.58 -17.57
CA ASP A 42 -39.43 4.24 -17.89
C ASP A 42 -40.19 3.50 -19.00
N TRP A 43 -39.49 3.00 -20.02
CA TRP A 43 -40.07 2.18 -21.08
C TRP A 43 -40.62 0.86 -20.54
N TYR A 44 -39.84 0.13 -19.72
CA TYR A 44 -40.24 -1.14 -19.16
C TYR A 44 -41.44 -1.02 -18.21
N ILE A 45 -41.46 0.01 -17.35
CA ILE A 45 -42.57 0.28 -16.43
C ILE A 45 -43.86 0.55 -17.20
N ARG A 46 -43.79 1.39 -18.25
CA ARG A 46 -44.95 1.68 -19.12
C ARG A 46 -45.47 0.44 -19.84
N LEU A 47 -44.58 -0.41 -20.35
CA LEU A 47 -44.97 -1.60 -21.11
C LEU A 47 -45.50 -2.73 -20.21
N SER A 48 -44.86 -2.97 -19.08
CA SER A 48 -45.18 -4.11 -18.20
C SER A 48 -46.31 -3.82 -17.20
N GLY A 49 -46.66 -2.54 -17.00
CA GLY A 49 -47.58 -2.12 -15.93
C GLY A 49 -47.02 -2.32 -14.51
N LYS A 50 -45.76 -2.74 -14.37
CA LYS A 50 -45.12 -2.98 -13.06
C LYS A 50 -44.50 -1.69 -12.53
N GLY A 51 -44.53 -1.49 -11.22
CA GLY A 51 -43.96 -0.31 -10.58
C GLY A 51 -42.42 -0.21 -10.60
N SER A 52 -41.70 -1.25 -11.03
CA SER A 52 -40.25 -1.23 -11.17
C SER A 52 -39.72 -2.35 -12.08
N VAL A 53 -38.49 -2.19 -12.56
CA VAL A 53 -37.77 -3.25 -13.28
C VAL A 53 -37.28 -4.31 -12.28
N PRO A 54 -37.56 -5.62 -12.49
CA PRO A 54 -37.02 -6.68 -11.65
C PRO A 54 -35.49 -6.61 -11.56
N LYS A 55 -34.93 -6.78 -10.35
CA LYS A 55 -33.48 -6.74 -10.13
C LYS A 55 -32.73 -7.77 -10.97
N THR A 56 -33.29 -8.98 -11.12
CA THR A 56 -32.74 -10.07 -11.94
C THR A 56 -32.63 -9.68 -13.41
N LEU A 57 -33.70 -9.09 -13.97
CA LEU A 57 -33.71 -8.57 -15.34
C LEU A 57 -32.72 -7.43 -15.54
N ALA A 58 -32.70 -6.43 -14.65
CA ALA A 58 -31.76 -5.32 -14.74
C ALA A 58 -30.30 -5.79 -14.67
N ALA A 59 -29.99 -6.76 -13.81
CA ALA A 59 -28.66 -7.35 -13.71
C ALA A 59 -28.27 -8.11 -14.98
N HIS A 60 -29.19 -8.90 -15.55
CA HIS A 60 -28.99 -9.59 -16.83
C HIS A 60 -28.68 -8.63 -17.98
N LEU A 61 -29.53 -7.61 -18.16
CA LEU A 61 -29.36 -6.62 -19.24
C LEU A 61 -28.06 -5.81 -19.12
N ARG A 62 -27.63 -5.48 -17.90
CA ARG A 62 -26.33 -4.81 -17.68
C ARG A 62 -25.14 -5.68 -18.14
N ARG A 63 -25.24 -7.01 -18.03
CA ARG A 63 -24.21 -7.94 -18.53
C ARG A 63 -24.27 -8.06 -20.05
N GLU A 64 -25.47 -8.19 -20.62
CA GLU A 64 -25.64 -8.22 -22.08
C GLU A 64 -25.11 -6.94 -22.74
N ILE A 65 -25.42 -5.76 -22.20
CA ILE A 65 -24.92 -4.48 -22.71
C ILE A 65 -23.39 -4.39 -22.61
N PHE A 66 -22.80 -4.90 -21.54
CA PHE A 66 -21.35 -4.92 -21.39
C PHE A 66 -20.68 -5.78 -22.48
N HIS A 67 -21.14 -7.01 -22.69
CA HIS A 67 -20.57 -7.89 -23.71
C HIS A 67 -20.90 -7.43 -25.13
N ALA A 68 -22.08 -6.85 -25.36
CA ALA A 68 -22.42 -6.26 -26.66
C ALA A 68 -21.45 -5.13 -27.05
N GLN A 69 -21.08 -4.27 -26.10
CA GLN A 69 -20.09 -3.22 -26.34
C GLN A 69 -18.68 -3.78 -26.58
N TRP A 70 -18.29 -4.83 -25.86
CA TRP A 70 -17.03 -5.52 -26.14
C TRP A 70 -17.02 -6.21 -27.51
N ASN A 71 -18.15 -6.77 -27.97
CA ASN A 71 -18.25 -7.32 -29.32
C ASN A 71 -18.06 -6.25 -30.41
N ILE A 72 -18.47 -5.00 -30.15
CA ILE A 72 -18.19 -3.88 -31.07
C ILE A 72 -16.69 -3.56 -31.10
N LEU A 73 -15.99 -3.63 -29.95
CA LEU A 73 -14.55 -3.37 -29.87
C LEU A 73 -13.69 -4.52 -30.40
N LEU A 74 -14.19 -5.76 -30.31
CA LEU A 74 -13.55 -6.99 -30.78
C LEU A 74 -14.06 -7.39 -32.17
N ASP A 75 -14.21 -6.41 -33.06
CA ASP A 75 -14.67 -6.60 -34.42
C ASP A 75 -13.69 -7.42 -35.29
N ASP A 76 -14.05 -7.69 -36.54
CA ASP A 76 -13.22 -8.51 -37.43
C ASP A 76 -11.87 -7.83 -37.77
N GLU A 77 -11.82 -6.50 -37.77
CA GLU A 77 -10.57 -5.74 -37.97
C GLU A 77 -9.64 -5.92 -36.77
N PHE A 78 -10.15 -5.84 -35.54
CA PHE A 78 -9.40 -6.12 -34.32
C PHE A 78 -8.90 -7.57 -34.32
N ILE A 79 -9.72 -8.55 -34.70
CA ILE A 79 -9.28 -9.95 -34.74
C ILE A 79 -8.20 -10.17 -35.81
N HIS A 80 -8.35 -9.54 -36.98
CA HIS A 80 -7.30 -9.56 -38.00
C HIS A 80 -6.00 -8.93 -37.48
N ALA A 81 -6.07 -7.76 -36.85
CA ALA A 81 -4.95 -7.10 -36.18
C ALA A 81 -4.33 -7.96 -35.06
N TYR A 82 -5.16 -8.65 -34.28
CA TYR A 82 -4.73 -9.55 -33.22
C TYR A 82 -3.90 -10.70 -33.82
N ARG A 83 -4.33 -11.31 -34.92
CA ARG A 83 -3.59 -12.42 -35.53
C ARG A 83 -2.36 -11.96 -36.31
N HIS A 84 -2.50 -10.92 -37.13
CA HIS A 84 -1.53 -10.57 -38.15
C HIS A 84 -0.76 -9.27 -37.87
N GLY A 85 -1.21 -8.48 -36.89
CA GLY A 85 -0.64 -7.19 -36.55
C GLY A 85 -1.13 -6.05 -37.45
N LEU A 86 -1.00 -4.82 -36.95
CA LEU A 86 -1.28 -3.56 -37.64
C LEU A 86 0.05 -2.94 -38.09
N ILE A 87 0.18 -2.66 -39.38
CA ILE A 87 1.37 -1.98 -39.91
C ILE A 87 1.16 -0.48 -39.74
N VAL A 88 2.07 0.16 -39.00
CA VAL A 88 2.02 1.60 -38.69
C VAL A 88 3.35 2.24 -39.08
N ASP A 89 3.27 3.30 -39.87
CA ASP A 89 4.42 4.17 -40.15
C ASP A 89 4.61 5.13 -38.96
N CYS A 90 5.68 4.92 -38.20
CA CYS A 90 5.96 5.70 -36.99
C CYS A 90 6.58 7.07 -37.31
N PRO A 91 6.53 8.05 -36.37
CA PRO A 91 7.12 9.38 -36.58
C PRO A 91 8.62 9.39 -36.89
N ASP A 92 9.35 8.38 -36.42
CA ASP A 92 10.78 8.15 -36.70
C ASP A 92 11.04 7.52 -38.07
N LYS A 93 10.02 7.44 -38.94
CA LYS A 93 10.06 6.86 -40.30
C LYS A 93 10.33 5.36 -40.34
N VAL A 94 10.33 4.69 -39.18
CA VAL A 94 10.45 3.23 -39.12
C VAL A 94 9.05 2.63 -39.14
N ARG A 95 8.81 1.77 -40.13
CA ARG A 95 7.57 0.99 -40.22
C ARG A 95 7.60 -0.14 -39.20
N ARG A 96 6.58 -0.23 -38.35
CA ARG A 96 6.46 -1.26 -37.31
C ARG A 96 5.14 -1.99 -37.41
N ARG A 97 5.15 -3.25 -36.99
CA ARG A 97 3.95 -4.09 -36.88
C ARG A 97 3.54 -4.19 -35.41
N PHE A 98 2.39 -3.63 -35.06
CA PHE A 98 1.84 -3.62 -33.71
C PHE A 98 0.81 -4.73 -33.53
N TYR A 99 0.88 -5.47 -32.43
CA TYR A 99 -0.10 -6.50 -32.10
C TYR A 99 -0.97 -6.05 -30.93
N PRO A 100 -2.26 -5.76 -31.13
CA PRO A 100 -3.17 -5.54 -30.01
C PRO A 100 -3.33 -6.86 -29.24
N ARG A 101 -3.19 -6.78 -27.91
CA ARG A 101 -3.23 -7.92 -27.01
C ARG A 101 -4.02 -7.58 -25.75
N ILE A 102 -4.78 -8.55 -25.25
CA ILE A 102 -5.44 -8.49 -23.96
C ILE A 102 -4.73 -9.52 -23.07
N LEU A 103 -3.83 -9.05 -22.20
CA LEU A 103 -2.97 -9.91 -21.39
C LEU A 103 -3.47 -10.06 -19.95
N ALA A 104 -4.17 -9.05 -19.45
CA ALA A 104 -4.71 -9.00 -18.10
C ALA A 104 -5.90 -8.04 -18.05
N TYR A 105 -6.85 -8.33 -17.16
CA TYR A 105 -7.98 -7.47 -16.82
C TYR A 105 -8.03 -7.31 -15.30
N ALA A 106 -7.63 -6.13 -14.83
CA ALA A 106 -7.67 -5.75 -13.42
C ALA A 106 -8.86 -4.83 -13.18
N ALA A 107 -9.73 -5.22 -12.23
CA ALA A 107 -10.91 -4.45 -11.86
C ALA A 107 -11.41 -4.89 -10.48
N ASP A 108 -12.41 -4.17 -9.97
CA ASP A 108 -13.10 -4.58 -8.76
C ASP A 108 -13.87 -5.91 -8.94
N TYR A 109 -14.27 -6.54 -7.84
CA TYR A 109 -14.91 -7.85 -7.90
C TYR A 109 -16.20 -7.89 -8.74
N PRO A 110 -17.16 -6.94 -8.60
CA PRO A 110 -18.35 -6.91 -9.45
C PRO A 110 -18.04 -6.81 -10.94
N GLU A 111 -17.03 -6.03 -11.34
CA GLU A 111 -16.61 -5.93 -12.73
C GLU A 111 -15.91 -7.22 -13.19
N ARG A 112 -15.04 -7.83 -12.38
CA ARG A 112 -14.44 -9.13 -12.70
C ARG A 112 -15.49 -10.21 -12.94
N ALA A 113 -16.51 -10.27 -12.08
CA ALA A 113 -17.61 -11.20 -12.24
C ALA A 113 -18.41 -10.96 -13.53
N ARG A 114 -18.54 -9.69 -13.94
CA ARG A 114 -19.15 -9.32 -15.22
C ARG A 114 -18.28 -9.74 -16.40
N VAL A 115 -16.96 -9.54 -16.33
CA VAL A 115 -16.00 -9.94 -17.36
C VAL A 115 -16.00 -11.45 -17.55
N THR A 116 -15.98 -12.23 -16.48
CA THR A 116 -15.90 -13.71 -16.56
C THR A 116 -17.25 -14.41 -16.67
N GLY A 117 -18.36 -13.70 -16.62
CA GLY A 117 -19.69 -14.33 -16.69
C GLY A 117 -20.01 -15.20 -15.47
N ILE A 118 -19.65 -14.76 -14.26
CA ILE A 118 -20.00 -15.44 -13.01
C ILE A 118 -20.97 -14.63 -12.13
N ARG A 119 -21.63 -15.31 -11.20
CA ARG A 119 -22.52 -14.74 -10.20
C ARG A 119 -21.70 -14.05 -9.11
N THR A 120 -22.06 -12.81 -8.77
CA THR A 120 -21.40 -12.08 -7.67
C THR A 120 -21.68 -12.66 -6.28
N LYS A 121 -22.79 -13.41 -6.13
CA LYS A 121 -23.23 -14.09 -4.91
C LYS A 121 -23.48 -15.59 -5.19
N GLY A 122 -22.58 -16.19 -5.96
CA GLY A 122 -22.65 -17.63 -6.24
C GLY A 122 -21.99 -18.45 -5.13
N ASP A 123 -22.22 -19.76 -5.19
CA ASP A 123 -21.56 -20.75 -4.31
C ASP A 123 -20.03 -20.79 -4.53
N TYR A 124 -19.57 -20.26 -5.67
CA TYR A 124 -18.16 -20.16 -6.07
C TYR A 124 -17.81 -18.73 -6.49
N LEU A 125 -17.34 -17.92 -5.53
CA LEU A 125 -17.11 -16.49 -5.74
C LEU A 125 -15.88 -16.19 -6.61
N CYS A 126 -14.87 -17.05 -6.62
CA CYS A 126 -13.62 -16.76 -7.32
C CYS A 126 -13.79 -16.79 -8.85
N PRO A 127 -13.34 -15.75 -9.59
CA PRO A 127 -13.31 -15.79 -11.04
C PRO A 127 -12.28 -16.75 -11.63
N ARG A 128 -11.34 -17.29 -10.83
CA ARG A 128 -10.25 -18.15 -11.31
C ARG A 128 -10.45 -19.63 -10.96
N CYS A 129 -11.22 -19.95 -9.93
CA CYS A 129 -11.45 -21.32 -9.47
C CYS A 129 -12.87 -21.54 -8.94
N THR A 130 -13.27 -22.79 -8.78
CA THR A 130 -14.55 -23.22 -8.17
C THR A 130 -14.33 -23.75 -6.75
N ILE A 131 -13.57 -23.00 -5.95
CA ILE A 131 -13.43 -23.23 -4.51
C ILE A 131 -14.68 -22.67 -3.82
N PRO A 132 -15.43 -23.48 -3.06
CA PRO A 132 -16.63 -23.02 -2.37
C PRO A 132 -16.29 -22.07 -1.20
N VAL A 133 -17.25 -21.22 -0.86
CA VAL A 133 -17.07 -20.07 0.07
C VAL A 133 -16.61 -20.50 1.46
N ASP A 134 -17.05 -21.65 1.92
CA ASP A 134 -16.76 -22.24 3.23
C ASP A 134 -15.26 -22.56 3.45
N ILE A 135 -14.53 -22.92 2.40
CA ILE A 135 -13.10 -23.28 2.51
C ILE A 135 -12.13 -22.18 2.04
N ILE A 136 -12.64 -21.03 1.55
CA ILE A 136 -11.82 -19.89 1.11
C ILE A 136 -10.89 -19.36 2.21
N GLN A 137 -11.29 -19.49 3.48
CA GLN A 137 -10.52 -19.04 4.64
C GLN A 137 -9.17 -19.76 4.84
N ASN A 138 -8.94 -20.87 4.13
CA ASN A 138 -7.72 -21.68 4.23
C ASN A 138 -6.53 -21.11 3.45
N LEU A 139 -6.54 -19.80 3.15
CA LEU A 139 -5.51 -19.09 2.41
C LEU A 139 -4.09 -19.55 2.79
N GLY A 140 -3.31 -19.93 1.78
CA GLY A 140 -1.90 -20.26 1.91
C GLY A 140 -1.60 -21.63 2.51
N THR A 141 -2.60 -22.41 2.91
CA THR A 141 -2.37 -23.81 3.34
C THR A 141 -1.96 -24.69 2.15
N PRO A 142 -1.27 -25.83 2.37
CA PRO A 142 -0.98 -26.78 1.30
C PRO A 142 -2.23 -27.23 0.54
N LEU A 143 -3.32 -27.49 1.27
CA LEU A 143 -4.61 -27.84 0.68
C LEU A 143 -5.15 -26.70 -0.21
N ASP A 144 -5.14 -25.43 0.25
CA ASP A 144 -5.56 -24.28 -0.56
C ASP A 144 -4.77 -24.18 -1.87
N ARG A 145 -3.45 -24.35 -1.83
CA ARG A 145 -2.61 -24.33 -3.04
C ARG A 145 -2.99 -25.44 -4.02
N GLN A 146 -3.18 -26.66 -3.52
CA GLN A 146 -3.57 -27.80 -4.34
C GLN A 146 -4.94 -27.59 -5.00
N ILE A 147 -5.97 -27.24 -4.22
CA ILE A 147 -7.34 -27.11 -4.75
C ILE A 147 -7.48 -25.93 -5.73
N ARG A 148 -6.65 -24.89 -5.63
CA ARG A 148 -6.63 -23.78 -6.61
C ARG A 148 -6.26 -24.24 -8.00
N VAL A 149 -5.36 -25.23 -8.09
CA VAL A 149 -4.92 -25.81 -9.37
C VAL A 149 -5.98 -26.79 -9.87
N GLU A 150 -6.42 -27.72 -9.01
CA GLU A 150 -7.38 -28.77 -9.38
C GLU A 150 -8.75 -28.21 -9.77
N ARG A 151 -9.24 -27.20 -9.04
CA ARG A 151 -10.56 -26.60 -9.26
C ARG A 151 -10.49 -25.31 -10.07
N ARG A 152 -9.45 -25.15 -10.90
CA ARG A 152 -9.32 -23.99 -11.79
C ARG A 152 -10.50 -23.93 -12.78
N ARG A 153 -11.03 -22.72 -13.01
CA ARG A 153 -12.01 -22.47 -14.08
C ARG A 153 -11.31 -22.48 -15.42
N VAL A 154 -11.90 -23.17 -16.39
CA VAL A 154 -11.42 -23.25 -17.77
C VAL A 154 -12.55 -22.83 -18.70
N ASP A 155 -12.25 -21.95 -19.64
CA ASP A 155 -13.15 -21.57 -20.73
C ASP A 155 -13.25 -22.74 -21.72
N ASN A 156 -14.37 -23.46 -21.72
CA ASN A 156 -14.57 -24.67 -22.52
C ASN A 156 -15.99 -24.73 -23.11
N ASP A 157 -16.14 -25.56 -24.15
CA ASP A 157 -17.40 -25.65 -24.90
C ASP A 157 -18.56 -26.19 -24.06
N SER A 158 -18.28 -27.06 -23.07
CA SER A 158 -19.31 -27.54 -22.14
C SER A 158 -19.94 -26.40 -21.31
N GLN A 159 -19.15 -25.43 -20.86
CA GLN A 159 -19.69 -24.24 -20.18
C GLN A 159 -20.50 -23.37 -21.14
N LYS A 160 -20.05 -23.20 -22.39
CA LYS A 160 -20.76 -22.45 -23.43
C LYS A 160 -22.11 -23.09 -23.74
N GLU A 161 -22.17 -24.41 -23.88
CA GLU A 161 -23.40 -25.16 -24.13
C GLU A 161 -24.42 -24.99 -22.99
N LYS A 162 -23.98 -25.01 -21.73
CA LYS A 162 -24.85 -24.72 -20.57
C LYS A 162 -25.44 -23.31 -20.66
N VAL A 163 -24.62 -22.31 -21.00
CA VAL A 163 -25.07 -20.92 -21.18
C VAL A 163 -26.03 -20.80 -22.37
N HIS A 164 -25.74 -21.42 -23.50
CA HIS A 164 -26.62 -21.43 -24.67
C HIS A 164 -27.97 -22.09 -24.38
N SER A 165 -27.97 -23.21 -23.65
CA SER A 165 -29.19 -23.91 -23.24
C SER A 165 -30.04 -23.05 -22.30
N ALA A 166 -29.41 -22.41 -21.31
CA ALA A 166 -30.07 -21.45 -20.43
C ALA A 166 -30.66 -20.27 -21.22
N ARG A 167 -29.95 -19.75 -22.22
CA ARG A 167 -30.44 -18.67 -23.09
C ARG A 167 -31.60 -19.12 -23.98
N ASN A 168 -31.63 -20.37 -24.45
CA ASN A 168 -32.76 -20.90 -25.22
C ASN A 168 -34.06 -20.87 -24.37
N PHE A 169 -33.99 -21.23 -23.08
CA PHE A 169 -35.14 -21.08 -22.18
C PHE A 169 -35.63 -19.64 -22.12
N ILE A 170 -34.71 -18.66 -21.96
CA ILE A 170 -35.06 -17.25 -21.78
C ILE A 170 -35.60 -16.63 -23.07
N TYR A 171 -34.85 -16.75 -24.18
CA TYR A 171 -35.10 -15.97 -25.39
C TYR A 171 -35.95 -16.68 -26.45
N LYS A 172 -36.00 -18.02 -26.45
CA LYS A 172 -36.81 -18.78 -27.42
C LYS A 172 -38.09 -19.32 -26.81
N GLN A 173 -38.03 -19.73 -25.54
CA GLN A 173 -39.18 -20.32 -24.83
C GLN A 173 -39.86 -19.33 -23.86
N ASN A 174 -39.36 -18.09 -23.77
CA ASN A 174 -39.93 -17.00 -22.96
C ASN A 174 -40.01 -17.28 -21.44
N TYR A 175 -39.11 -18.12 -20.91
CA TYR A 175 -39.00 -18.32 -19.46
C TYR A 175 -38.32 -17.13 -18.76
N ALA A 176 -38.64 -16.96 -17.49
CA ALA A 176 -37.97 -15.98 -16.64
C ALA A 176 -36.47 -16.32 -16.45
N ILE A 177 -35.66 -15.30 -16.16
CA ILE A 177 -34.20 -15.46 -15.99
C ILE A 177 -33.86 -16.34 -14.78
N ASP A 178 -34.70 -16.30 -13.74
CA ASP A 178 -34.63 -17.09 -12.51
C ASP A 178 -35.45 -18.39 -12.59
N TYR A 179 -35.82 -18.82 -13.80
CA TYR A 179 -36.48 -20.11 -14.02
C TYR A 179 -35.63 -21.27 -13.49
N GLN A 180 -36.27 -22.25 -12.84
CA GLN A 180 -35.59 -23.38 -12.21
C GLN A 180 -34.71 -24.17 -13.19
N GLY A 181 -35.11 -24.30 -14.47
CA GLY A 181 -34.28 -24.95 -15.50
C GLY A 181 -33.01 -24.17 -15.83
N VAL A 182 -33.05 -22.83 -15.77
CA VAL A 182 -31.86 -21.97 -15.93
C VAL A 182 -30.95 -22.10 -14.70
N GLU A 183 -31.53 -22.09 -13.51
CA GLU A 183 -30.80 -22.24 -12.24
C GLU A 183 -30.10 -23.61 -12.16
N ALA A 184 -30.78 -24.70 -12.54
CA ALA A 184 -30.22 -26.04 -12.54
C ALA A 184 -28.98 -26.18 -13.44
N LEU A 185 -28.95 -25.46 -14.57
CA LEU A 185 -27.81 -25.48 -15.49
C LEU A 185 -26.62 -24.65 -15.00
N LEU A 186 -26.87 -23.49 -14.38
CA LEU A 186 -25.84 -22.46 -14.18
C LEU A 186 -25.38 -22.30 -12.73
N LYS A 187 -26.25 -22.55 -11.75
CA LYS A 187 -25.93 -22.41 -10.32
C LYS A 187 -24.76 -23.31 -9.88
N PRO A 188 -24.65 -24.60 -10.32
CA PRO A 188 -23.56 -25.49 -9.90
C PRO A 188 -22.15 -25.02 -10.25
N ASN A 189 -21.99 -24.06 -11.17
CA ASN A 189 -20.69 -23.46 -11.49
C ASN A 189 -20.67 -21.93 -11.25
N SER A 190 -21.73 -21.40 -10.63
CA SER A 190 -21.95 -19.96 -10.43
C SER A 190 -21.90 -19.14 -11.72
N LEU A 191 -22.42 -19.69 -12.82
CA LEU A 191 -22.48 -19.03 -14.13
C LEU A 191 -23.72 -18.14 -14.27
N VAL A 192 -23.72 -17.25 -15.26
CA VAL A 192 -24.86 -16.42 -15.65
C VAL A 192 -25.29 -16.71 -17.09
N PRO A 193 -26.55 -16.46 -17.48
CA PRO A 193 -27.05 -16.77 -18.83
C PRO A 193 -26.64 -15.73 -19.89
N SER A 194 -25.39 -15.26 -19.86
CA SER A 194 -24.84 -14.27 -20.79
C SER A 194 -23.71 -14.87 -21.63
N THR A 195 -23.77 -14.65 -22.94
CA THR A 195 -22.65 -14.96 -23.85
C THR A 195 -21.48 -14.01 -23.59
N ASN A 196 -20.27 -14.48 -23.80
CA ASN A 196 -19.06 -13.76 -23.43
C ASN A 196 -18.25 -13.34 -24.66
N ALA A 197 -18.21 -12.04 -24.93
CA ALA A 197 -17.49 -11.47 -26.06
C ALA A 197 -16.02 -11.91 -26.17
N PHE A 198 -15.30 -12.03 -25.05
CA PHE A 198 -13.90 -12.45 -25.07
C PHE A 198 -13.77 -13.91 -25.44
N SER A 199 -14.61 -14.77 -24.85
CA SER A 199 -14.63 -16.19 -25.18
C SER A 199 -15.00 -16.41 -26.65
N ASP A 200 -16.10 -15.81 -27.10
CA ASP A 200 -16.63 -15.98 -28.47
C ASP A 200 -15.62 -15.52 -29.54
N ARG A 201 -14.87 -14.44 -29.28
CA ARG A 201 -13.99 -13.81 -30.27
C ARG A 201 -12.53 -14.22 -30.15
N LEU A 202 -12.06 -14.63 -28.98
CA LEU A 202 -10.63 -14.85 -28.70
C LEU A 202 -10.28 -16.27 -28.23
N SER A 203 -11.25 -17.13 -27.84
CA SER A 203 -10.92 -18.49 -27.39
C SER A 203 -10.27 -19.32 -28.49
N ALA A 204 -10.73 -19.15 -29.74
CA ALA A 204 -10.13 -19.77 -30.93
C ALA A 204 -8.69 -19.28 -31.22
N HIS A 205 -8.21 -18.26 -30.49
CA HIS A 205 -6.87 -17.70 -30.59
C HIS A 205 -6.01 -18.00 -29.35
N GLY A 206 -6.42 -18.99 -28.55
CA GLY A 206 -5.68 -19.46 -27.39
C GLY A 206 -5.89 -18.64 -26.13
N LEU A 207 -6.88 -17.74 -26.11
CA LEU A 207 -7.21 -16.97 -24.92
C LEU A 207 -8.18 -17.76 -24.02
N ASP A 208 -7.74 -18.10 -22.80
CA ASP A 208 -8.63 -18.55 -21.73
C ASP A 208 -9.16 -17.34 -20.96
N LEU A 209 -10.49 -17.13 -21.00
CA LEU A 209 -11.18 -16.04 -20.32
C LEU A 209 -10.79 -15.91 -18.84
N PHE A 210 -10.76 -17.02 -18.10
CA PHE A 210 -10.50 -16.98 -16.65
C PHE A 210 -9.05 -16.65 -16.34
N SER A 211 -8.16 -16.88 -17.32
CA SER A 211 -6.78 -16.46 -17.22
C SER A 211 -6.63 -14.94 -17.30
N LEU A 212 -7.55 -14.17 -17.88
CA LEU A 212 -7.42 -12.71 -17.96
C LEU A 212 -7.37 -12.04 -16.57
N ILE A 213 -8.01 -12.65 -15.59
CA ILE A 213 -8.20 -12.05 -14.29
C ILE A 213 -6.90 -12.09 -13.48
N VAL A 214 -6.48 -10.95 -12.96
CA VAL A 214 -5.28 -10.77 -12.13
C VAL A 214 -5.65 -10.24 -10.74
N ALA A 215 -4.81 -10.57 -9.76
CA ALA A 215 -4.94 -10.10 -8.38
C ALA A 215 -4.50 -8.63 -8.27
N ASP A 216 -5.43 -7.70 -8.04
CA ASP A 216 -5.14 -6.26 -7.97
C ASP A 216 -4.99 -5.78 -6.51
N PRO A 217 -3.76 -5.43 -6.06
CA PRO A 217 -3.53 -5.04 -4.67
C PRO A 217 -4.37 -3.84 -4.20
N LEU A 218 -4.74 -2.93 -5.09
CA LEU A 218 -5.56 -1.78 -4.73
C LEU A 218 -6.94 -2.20 -4.20
N HIS A 219 -7.67 -2.99 -5.00
CA HIS A 219 -9.05 -3.37 -4.67
C HIS A 219 -9.13 -4.55 -3.72
N GLU A 220 -8.16 -5.45 -3.75
CA GLU A 220 -8.15 -6.68 -2.96
C GLU A 220 -7.54 -6.47 -1.58
N VAL A 221 -6.47 -5.67 -1.48
CA VAL A 221 -5.70 -5.51 -0.25
C VAL A 221 -5.99 -4.15 0.38
N GLU A 222 -5.62 -3.05 -0.28
CA GLU A 222 -5.67 -1.70 0.29
C GLU A 222 -7.11 -1.26 0.63
N ILE A 223 -7.99 -1.20 -0.37
CA ILE A 223 -9.44 -0.87 -0.21
C ILE A 223 -10.25 -2.13 0.12
N GLY A 224 -9.58 -3.28 0.17
CA GLY A 224 -10.16 -4.58 0.44
C GLY A 224 -9.91 -5.05 1.86
N VAL A 225 -9.07 -6.08 1.98
CA VAL A 225 -8.74 -6.73 3.25
C VAL A 225 -8.31 -5.73 4.33
N TRP A 226 -7.42 -4.78 4.01
CA TRP A 226 -6.90 -3.83 4.98
C TRP A 226 -7.98 -2.85 5.45
N LYS A 227 -8.71 -2.20 4.54
CA LYS A 227 -9.81 -1.31 4.92
C LYS A 227 -10.84 -2.00 5.82
N ASP A 228 -11.22 -3.24 5.47
CA ASP A 228 -12.20 -4.02 6.21
C ASP A 228 -11.65 -4.43 7.60
N LEU A 229 -10.36 -4.79 7.69
CA LEU A 229 -9.67 -5.09 8.94
C LEU A 229 -9.53 -3.84 9.83
N PHE A 230 -9.05 -2.72 9.28
CA PHE A 230 -8.91 -1.45 9.99
C PHE A 230 -10.24 -0.99 10.59
N ALA A 231 -11.31 -1.03 9.81
CA ALA A 231 -12.65 -0.70 10.31
C ALA A 231 -13.07 -1.65 11.45
N HIS A 232 -12.73 -2.94 11.36
CA HIS A 232 -13.03 -3.89 12.42
C HIS A 232 -12.20 -3.68 13.69
N LEU A 233 -10.90 -3.35 13.57
CA LEU A 233 -10.06 -2.97 14.71
C LEU A 233 -10.64 -1.77 15.47
N LEU A 234 -11.13 -0.75 14.75
CA LEU A 234 -11.82 0.37 15.38
C LEU A 234 -13.12 -0.04 16.09
N ARG A 235 -13.89 -0.98 15.54
CA ARG A 235 -15.10 -1.51 16.21
C ARG A 235 -14.74 -2.32 17.46
N LEU A 236 -13.65 -3.09 17.42
CA LEU A 236 -13.16 -3.81 18.61
C LEU A 236 -12.78 -2.82 19.70
N LEU A 237 -12.05 -1.75 19.38
CA LEU A 237 -11.73 -0.70 20.34
C LEU A 237 -13.00 -0.02 20.88
N ASP A 238 -14.02 0.26 20.05
CA ASP A 238 -15.30 0.83 20.52
C ASP A 238 -16.03 -0.08 21.52
N THR A 239 -15.88 -1.41 21.36
CA THR A 239 -16.44 -2.41 22.27
C THR A 239 -15.63 -2.56 23.55
N ILE A 240 -14.29 -2.50 23.48
CA ILE A 240 -13.39 -2.72 24.62
C ILE A 240 -13.23 -1.45 25.45
N ASP A 241 -12.79 -0.36 24.82
CA ASP A 241 -12.45 0.91 25.45
C ASP A 241 -12.62 2.08 24.46
N LYS A 242 -13.74 2.80 24.57
CA LYS A 242 -14.06 3.93 23.68
C LYS A 242 -12.99 5.03 23.64
N PRO A 243 -12.36 5.43 24.77
CA PRO A 243 -11.22 6.35 24.78
C PRO A 243 -10.06 5.93 23.87
N SER A 244 -9.79 4.64 23.70
CA SER A 244 -8.70 4.15 22.83
C SER A 244 -8.81 4.59 21.38
N ILE A 245 -10.02 4.88 20.87
CA ILE A 245 -10.20 5.46 19.52
C ILE A 245 -9.59 6.87 19.44
N ASN A 246 -9.69 7.66 20.51
CA ASN A 246 -9.07 8.99 20.56
C ASN A 246 -7.54 8.87 20.60
N ILE A 247 -7.01 7.80 21.20
CA ILE A 247 -5.57 7.50 21.18
C ILE A 247 -5.11 7.15 19.76
N VAL A 248 -5.86 6.33 19.02
CA VAL A 248 -5.55 6.09 17.59
C VAL A 248 -5.54 7.41 16.81
N ASN A 249 -6.50 8.30 17.07
CA ASN A 249 -6.59 9.61 16.43
C ASN A 249 -5.51 10.61 16.89
N SER A 250 -4.84 10.39 18.02
CA SER A 250 -3.73 11.24 18.47
C SER A 250 -2.38 10.71 17.98
N ARG A 251 -2.27 9.39 17.82
CA ARG A 251 -1.12 8.69 17.20
C ARG A 251 -1.11 8.82 15.66
N HIS A 252 -2.23 9.23 15.05
CA HIS A 252 -2.39 9.44 13.61
C HIS A 252 -2.94 10.84 13.30
N ILE A 253 -2.55 11.47 12.18
CA ILE A 253 -3.16 12.76 11.75
C ILE A 253 -4.66 12.51 11.41
N PRO A 254 -5.58 13.42 11.78
CA PRO A 254 -6.98 13.10 12.09
C PRO A 254 -7.80 12.36 11.01
N PRO A 255 -8.82 11.59 11.43
CA PRO A 255 -9.69 10.76 10.57
C PRO A 255 -10.62 11.55 9.63
N ASP A 256 -10.45 12.87 9.52
CA ASP A 256 -11.34 13.78 8.81
C ASP A 256 -10.74 14.31 7.48
N ALA A 257 -9.61 13.75 7.02
CA ALA A 257 -9.16 13.98 5.66
C ALA A 257 -9.90 13.02 4.70
N HIS A 258 -10.46 13.51 3.60
CA HIS A 258 -10.97 12.65 2.52
C HIS A 258 -9.86 11.69 2.03
N LEU A 259 -9.87 10.45 2.51
CA LEU A 259 -8.79 9.49 2.29
C LEU A 259 -8.90 8.92 0.85
N ALA A 260 -7.90 9.19 0.02
CA ALA A 260 -7.72 8.49 -1.24
C ALA A 260 -7.17 7.08 -0.98
N ALA A 261 -7.19 6.19 -1.97
CA ALA A 261 -6.70 4.82 -1.77
C ALA A 261 -5.22 4.74 -1.30
N ARG A 262 -4.38 5.68 -1.74
CA ARG A 262 -2.99 5.82 -1.25
C ARG A 262 -2.90 6.03 0.26
N ASN A 263 -3.89 6.68 0.86
CA ASN A 263 -3.92 6.88 2.30
C ASN A 263 -4.07 5.55 3.05
N TYR A 264 -4.75 4.55 2.49
CA TYR A 264 -4.86 3.23 3.12
C TYR A 264 -3.52 2.48 3.11
N GLU A 265 -2.71 2.62 2.05
CA GLU A 265 -1.34 2.08 2.03
C GLU A 265 -0.49 2.74 3.13
N ASP A 266 -0.44 4.07 3.18
CA ASP A 266 0.34 4.79 4.20
C ASP A 266 -0.12 4.45 5.63
N MET A 267 -1.42 4.23 5.83
CA MET A 267 -1.99 3.79 7.10
C MET A 267 -1.53 2.37 7.49
N LEU A 268 -1.52 1.42 6.55
CA LEU A 268 -1.06 0.05 6.82
C LEU A 268 0.40 0.06 7.26
N GLN A 269 1.25 0.84 6.59
CA GLN A 269 2.68 0.95 6.89
C GLN A 269 2.97 1.53 8.28
N CYS A 270 2.00 2.20 8.91
CA CYS A 270 2.15 2.79 10.25
C CYS A 270 1.27 2.09 11.30
N ALA A 271 0.49 1.08 10.92
CA ALA A 271 -0.59 0.55 11.76
C ALA A 271 -0.08 -0.11 13.04
N GLY A 272 1.01 -0.88 12.99
CA GLY A 272 1.55 -1.62 14.14
C GLY A 272 1.74 -0.70 15.37
N PRO A 273 2.65 0.28 15.30
CA PRO A 273 2.90 1.21 16.41
C PRO A 273 1.67 2.01 16.84
N VAL A 274 0.74 2.31 15.91
CA VAL A 274 -0.49 3.05 16.23
C VAL A 274 -1.42 2.22 17.11
N PHE A 275 -1.62 0.93 16.79
CA PHE A 275 -2.52 0.03 17.50
C PHE A 275 -1.91 -0.66 18.71
N GLU A 276 -0.60 -0.55 18.92
CA GLU A 276 0.12 -1.26 19.98
C GLU A 276 -0.27 -0.81 21.39
N GLY A 277 -0.48 -1.78 22.27
CA GLY A 277 -0.91 -1.56 23.65
C GLY A 277 -2.33 -1.03 23.79
N LEU A 278 -3.18 -1.17 22.76
CA LEU A 278 -4.59 -0.75 22.81
C LEU A 278 -5.55 -1.91 23.06
N PHE A 279 -5.09 -3.15 22.95
CA PHE A 279 -5.89 -4.33 23.23
C PHE A 279 -5.42 -5.01 24.52
N PRO A 280 -6.32 -5.70 25.25
CA PRO A 280 -5.96 -6.39 26.47
C PRO A 280 -5.24 -7.71 26.19
N GLU A 281 -4.29 -8.06 27.06
CA GLU A 281 -3.66 -9.39 27.13
C GLU A 281 -3.12 -9.88 25.76
N ASP A 282 -3.30 -11.15 25.44
CA ASP A 282 -2.85 -11.81 24.22
C ASP A 282 -3.52 -11.26 22.93
N HIS A 283 -4.59 -10.47 23.06
CA HIS A 283 -5.27 -9.89 21.88
C HIS A 283 -4.39 -8.85 21.19
N ASP A 284 -3.62 -8.06 21.94
CA ASP A 284 -2.69 -7.08 21.37
C ASP A 284 -1.60 -7.77 20.55
N LEU A 285 -1.00 -8.83 21.11
CA LEU A 285 -0.01 -9.66 20.43
C LEU A 285 -0.54 -10.20 19.09
N ARG A 286 -1.78 -10.71 19.06
CA ARG A 286 -2.42 -11.23 17.85
C ARG A 286 -2.68 -10.14 16.81
N VAL A 287 -3.13 -8.96 17.25
CA VAL A 287 -3.31 -7.79 16.37
C VAL A 287 -1.97 -7.35 15.77
N GLN A 288 -0.93 -7.22 16.59
CA GLN A 288 0.40 -6.84 16.13
C GLN A 288 0.99 -7.84 15.13
N ASN A 289 0.85 -9.15 15.39
CA ASN A 289 1.28 -10.19 14.46
C ASN A 289 0.54 -10.09 13.11
N LEU A 290 -0.78 -9.92 13.13
CA LEU A 290 -1.58 -9.79 11.92
C LEU A 290 -1.21 -8.52 11.12
N LEU A 291 -1.04 -7.37 11.78
CA LEU A 291 -0.65 -6.12 11.15
C LEU A 291 0.74 -6.22 10.51
N PHE A 292 1.70 -6.82 11.21
CA PHE A 292 3.04 -7.05 10.71
C PHE A 292 3.03 -7.97 9.47
N SER A 293 2.38 -9.12 9.57
CA SER A 293 2.27 -10.08 8.46
C SER A 293 1.58 -9.47 7.24
N LEU A 294 0.55 -8.66 7.44
CA LEU A 294 -0.15 -7.97 6.35
C LEU A 294 0.74 -6.89 5.70
N ALA A 295 1.46 -6.08 6.50
CA ALA A 295 2.36 -5.04 5.99
C ALA A 295 3.54 -5.64 5.23
N HIS A 296 4.14 -6.72 5.75
CA HIS A 296 5.25 -7.41 5.09
C HIS A 296 4.80 -8.09 3.79
N TRP A 297 3.70 -8.85 3.83
CA TRP A 297 3.11 -9.44 2.63
C TRP A 297 2.79 -8.37 1.58
N HIS A 298 2.24 -7.22 1.98
CA HIS A 298 1.91 -6.11 1.07
C HIS A 298 3.17 -5.50 0.44
N ALA A 299 4.23 -5.29 1.23
CA ALA A 299 5.51 -4.78 0.72
C ALA A 299 6.12 -5.72 -0.34
N LEU A 300 6.09 -7.04 -0.08
CA LEU A 300 6.56 -8.07 -1.01
C LEU A 300 5.69 -8.14 -2.28
N ALA A 301 4.37 -8.17 -2.15
CA ALA A 301 3.43 -8.24 -3.29
C ALA A 301 3.55 -7.04 -4.24
N LYS A 302 4.08 -5.91 -3.76
CA LYS A 302 4.24 -4.68 -4.53
C LYS A 302 5.64 -4.50 -5.09
N LEU A 303 6.58 -5.43 -4.92
CA LEU A 303 7.89 -5.30 -5.57
C LEU A 303 7.73 -5.16 -7.10
N ARG A 304 8.53 -4.28 -7.72
CA ARG A 304 8.65 -4.04 -9.17
C ARG A 304 9.64 -4.97 -9.88
N MET A 305 10.36 -5.76 -9.10
CA MET A 305 11.30 -6.79 -9.54
C MET A 305 11.20 -7.94 -8.55
N HIS A 306 11.10 -9.15 -9.07
CA HIS A 306 11.04 -10.37 -8.29
C HIS A 306 12.08 -11.36 -8.83
N THR A 307 12.72 -12.06 -7.91
CA THR A 307 13.47 -13.30 -8.14
C THR A 307 12.65 -14.49 -7.65
N ASP A 308 13.05 -15.72 -8.01
CA ASP A 308 12.39 -16.93 -7.51
C ASP A 308 12.41 -17.00 -5.98
N CYS A 309 13.51 -16.59 -5.34
CA CYS A 309 13.61 -16.48 -3.88
C CYS A 309 12.58 -15.49 -3.30
N SER A 310 12.46 -14.29 -3.89
CA SER A 310 11.50 -13.30 -3.41
C SER A 310 10.03 -13.76 -3.57
N LEU A 311 9.75 -14.59 -4.59
CA LEU A 311 8.43 -15.16 -4.80
C LEU A 311 8.16 -16.29 -3.80
N SER A 312 9.15 -17.12 -3.49
CA SER A 312 9.05 -18.14 -2.44
C SER A 312 8.72 -17.50 -1.10
N ILE A 313 9.45 -16.43 -0.72
CA ILE A 313 9.18 -15.70 0.51
C ILE A 313 7.75 -15.14 0.51
N LEU A 314 7.28 -14.59 -0.61
CA LEU A 314 5.89 -14.12 -0.71
C LEU A 314 4.87 -15.28 -0.57
N GLU A 315 5.17 -16.48 -1.08
CA GLU A 315 4.33 -17.67 -0.89
C GLU A 315 4.29 -18.09 0.58
N ASP A 316 5.43 -18.08 1.28
CA ASP A 316 5.53 -18.44 2.69
C ASP A 316 4.77 -17.44 3.57
N TRP A 317 4.97 -16.14 3.34
CA TRP A 317 4.24 -15.09 4.05
C TRP A 317 2.75 -15.07 3.71
N THR A 318 2.33 -15.64 2.57
CA THR A 318 0.89 -15.86 2.30
C THR A 318 0.31 -16.91 3.23
N THR A 319 1.07 -17.97 3.56
CA THR A 319 0.70 -18.95 4.59
C THR A 319 0.62 -18.29 5.97
N THR A 320 1.66 -17.57 6.36
CA THR A 320 1.74 -16.89 7.66
C THR A 320 0.60 -15.90 7.86
N LEU A 321 0.30 -15.07 6.84
CA LEU A 321 -0.81 -14.13 6.88
C LEU A 321 -2.17 -14.85 6.98
N GLY A 322 -2.35 -15.95 6.25
CA GLY A 322 -3.55 -16.77 6.34
C GLY A 322 -3.76 -17.35 7.76
N GLU A 323 -2.68 -17.82 8.38
CA GLU A 323 -2.70 -18.34 9.74
C GLU A 323 -3.00 -17.26 10.78
N ASP A 324 -2.30 -16.13 10.75
CA ASP A 324 -2.54 -15.02 11.68
C ASP A 324 -3.97 -14.49 11.56
N ALA A 325 -4.53 -14.41 10.35
CA ALA A 325 -5.90 -13.98 10.13
C ALA A 325 -6.92 -14.96 10.73
N ARG A 326 -6.68 -16.28 10.59
CA ARG A 326 -7.52 -17.32 11.22
C ARG A 326 -7.42 -17.27 12.74
N ASN A 327 -6.21 -17.13 13.28
CA ASN A 327 -5.97 -17.02 14.72
C ASN A 327 -6.64 -15.76 15.31
N PHE A 328 -6.53 -14.62 14.63
CA PHE A 328 -7.22 -13.40 15.03
C PHE A 328 -8.74 -13.58 15.04
N LEU A 329 -9.30 -14.18 13.98
CA LEU A 329 -10.74 -14.44 13.89
C LEU A 329 -11.22 -15.37 15.02
N GLN A 330 -10.54 -16.50 15.22
CA GLN A 330 -10.97 -17.55 16.13
C GLN A 330 -10.72 -17.21 17.61
N LEU A 331 -9.60 -16.55 17.92
CA LEU A 331 -9.16 -16.32 19.29
C LEU A 331 -9.44 -14.90 19.79
N THR A 332 -9.63 -13.92 18.89
CA THR A 332 -9.92 -12.53 19.26
C THR A 332 -11.33 -12.12 18.88
N CYS A 333 -11.72 -12.21 17.60
CA CYS A 333 -13.03 -11.72 17.16
C CYS A 333 -14.21 -12.48 17.82
N THR A 334 -14.05 -13.76 18.16
CA THR A 334 -15.11 -14.54 18.87
C THR A 334 -15.34 -14.10 20.31
N LYS A 335 -14.39 -13.37 20.91
CA LYS A 335 -14.47 -12.91 22.32
C LYS A 335 -15.21 -11.59 22.48
N PHE A 336 -15.39 -10.82 21.40
CA PHE A 336 -16.00 -9.50 21.42
C PHE A 336 -17.18 -9.43 20.45
N SER A 337 -18.36 -9.03 20.93
CA SER A 337 -19.50 -8.72 20.05
C SER A 337 -19.38 -7.27 19.56
N THR A 338 -18.91 -7.11 18.33
CA THR A 338 -18.72 -5.80 17.70
C THR A 338 -19.98 -5.33 16.97
N GLN A 339 -20.33 -4.06 17.13
CA GLN A 339 -21.49 -3.44 16.49
C GLN A 339 -21.09 -2.37 15.45
N GLU A 340 -22.06 -1.90 14.68
CA GLU A 340 -21.89 -0.71 13.83
C GLU A 340 -21.35 0.47 14.64
N SER A 341 -20.32 1.13 14.10
CA SER A 341 -19.86 2.41 14.67
C SER A 341 -20.95 3.49 14.55
N ASN A 342 -20.85 4.56 15.35
CA ASN A 342 -21.78 5.71 15.26
C ASN A 342 -21.91 6.23 13.81
N ARG A 343 -20.77 6.39 13.12
CA ARG A 343 -20.72 6.88 11.74
C ARG A 343 -21.45 5.94 10.77
N GLU A 344 -21.29 4.63 10.95
CA GLU A 344 -21.96 3.61 10.13
C GLU A 344 -23.46 3.57 10.39
N TYR A 345 -23.85 3.66 11.66
CA TYR A 345 -25.23 3.74 12.08
C TYR A 345 -25.91 4.97 11.47
N GLU A 346 -25.31 6.15 11.60
CA GLU A 346 -25.81 7.40 11.01
C GLU A 346 -25.86 7.33 9.48
N ALA A 347 -24.84 6.77 8.83
CA ALA A 347 -24.84 6.56 7.38
C ALA A 347 -25.97 5.62 6.95
N ARG A 348 -26.21 4.53 7.68
CA ARG A 348 -27.35 3.63 7.44
C ARG A 348 -28.68 4.34 7.65
N LYS A 349 -28.86 5.06 8.76
CA LYS A 349 -30.08 5.85 9.02
C LYS A 349 -30.32 6.91 7.95
N ARG A 350 -29.27 7.60 7.48
CA ARG A 350 -29.35 8.52 6.33
C ARG A 350 -29.78 7.81 5.05
N ARG A 351 -29.25 6.61 4.76
CA ARG A 351 -29.66 5.80 3.61
C ARG A 351 -31.11 5.30 3.73
N GLU A 352 -31.51 4.85 4.91
CA GLU A 352 -32.89 4.43 5.21
C GLU A 352 -33.86 5.61 5.07
N ALA A 353 -33.50 6.79 5.55
CA ALA A 353 -34.27 8.02 5.40
C ALA A 353 -34.36 8.44 3.93
N ARG A 354 -33.26 8.41 3.17
CA ARG A 354 -33.26 8.63 1.71
C ARG A 354 -34.21 7.63 1.02
N LYS A 355 -34.10 6.32 1.30
CA LYS A 355 -35.00 5.28 0.74
C LYS A 355 -36.48 5.50 1.11
N LYS A 356 -36.79 5.88 2.36
CA LYS A 356 -38.15 6.20 2.81
C LYS A 356 -38.70 7.45 2.11
N SER A 357 -37.88 8.49 1.92
CA SER A 357 -38.28 9.71 1.21
C SER A 357 -38.56 9.45 -0.28
N THR A 358 -37.78 8.58 -0.93
CA THR A 358 -38.01 8.15 -2.32
C THR A 358 -39.30 7.36 -2.44
N LYS A 359 -39.56 6.41 -1.52
CA LYS A 359 -40.84 5.66 -1.45
C LYS A 359 -42.05 6.58 -1.26
N ARG A 360 -41.94 7.62 -0.43
CA ARG A 360 -43.02 8.59 -0.16
C ARG A 360 -43.30 9.49 -1.38
N LYS A 361 -42.28 9.85 -2.17
CA LYS A 361 -42.47 10.59 -3.44
C LYS A 361 -43.17 9.75 -4.51
N THR A 362 -42.86 8.45 -4.61
CA THR A 362 -43.56 7.54 -5.53
C THR A 362 -45.03 7.31 -5.14
N SER A 363 -45.36 7.26 -3.85
CA SER A 363 -46.75 7.05 -3.39
C SER A 363 -47.66 8.27 -3.53
N VAL A 364 -47.11 9.49 -3.59
CA VAL A 364 -47.90 10.72 -3.77
C VAL A 364 -48.20 11.01 -5.25
N SER A 365 -47.49 10.39 -6.20
CA SER A 365 -47.71 10.59 -7.64
C SER A 365 -48.87 9.80 -8.26
N VAL A 366 -49.58 8.97 -7.48
CA VAL A 366 -50.78 8.25 -7.92
C VAL A 366 -52.03 8.89 -7.28
N LYS A 367 -52.41 10.08 -7.75
CA LYS A 367 -53.79 10.59 -7.64
C LYS A 367 -54.16 11.29 -8.95
N SER A 368 -55.30 10.88 -9.50
CA SER A 368 -55.93 11.32 -10.75
C SER A 368 -56.23 12.84 -10.78
N PRO A 369 -56.43 13.44 -11.97
CA PRO A 369 -56.55 14.89 -12.13
C PRO A 369 -57.95 15.39 -11.77
N GLY A 370 -58.04 16.45 -10.98
CA GLY A 370 -59.30 17.07 -10.61
C GLY A 370 -59.15 18.47 -10.02
N GLN A 371 -59.35 19.46 -10.89
CA GLN A 371 -59.89 20.82 -10.66
C GLN A 371 -59.14 21.84 -9.79
N ALA A 372 -59.22 23.07 -10.32
CA ALA A 372 -58.54 24.30 -9.90
C ALA A 372 -59.29 25.06 -8.80
N GLY A 373 -58.58 26.00 -8.16
CA GLY A 373 -59.18 27.16 -7.49
C GLY A 373 -58.43 27.62 -6.24
N HIS A 374 -57.94 28.88 -6.27
CA HIS A 374 -57.83 29.91 -5.21
C HIS A 374 -57.55 29.46 -3.75
N GLU A 375 -56.71 30.09 -2.91
CA GLU A 375 -56.13 31.42 -2.82
C GLU A 375 -55.12 31.42 -1.64
N ARG A 376 -54.19 32.37 -1.60
CA ARG A 376 -53.32 32.66 -0.43
C ARG A 376 -54.03 33.67 0.49
N PRO A 377 -53.80 33.62 1.82
CA PRO A 377 -52.95 34.64 2.46
C PRO A 377 -52.09 34.12 3.65
N PRO A 378 -51.18 34.94 4.24
CA PRO A 378 -49.95 34.48 4.90
C PRO A 378 -49.96 34.73 6.44
N PRO A 379 -48.81 34.83 7.16
CA PRO A 379 -48.53 34.02 8.35
C PRO A 379 -48.64 34.80 9.68
N THR A 380 -48.87 34.10 10.80
CA THR A 380 -48.67 34.72 12.13
C THR A 380 -47.98 33.76 13.08
N LEU A 381 -46.85 34.22 13.62
CA LEU A 381 -46.11 33.67 14.75
C LEU A 381 -46.92 33.87 16.04
N THR A 382 -47.00 32.85 16.90
CA THR A 382 -47.03 33.05 18.36
C THR A 382 -46.64 31.77 19.09
N THR A 383 -45.58 31.93 19.87
CA THR A 383 -45.08 31.16 21.00
C THR A 383 -46.17 30.98 22.07
N THR A 384 -46.28 29.78 22.67
CA THR A 384 -46.51 29.59 24.12
C THR A 384 -46.51 28.10 24.47
N GLU A 385 -45.85 27.80 25.59
CA GLU A 385 -45.64 26.52 26.27
C GLU A 385 -46.95 25.86 26.77
N PRO A 386 -46.96 24.55 27.05
CA PRO A 386 -48.00 23.91 27.86
C PRO A 386 -47.52 23.64 29.31
N PRO A 387 -48.36 23.85 30.34
CA PRO A 387 -48.11 23.33 31.67
C PRO A 387 -48.74 21.95 31.89
N CYS A 388 -48.16 21.30 32.90
CA CYS A 388 -48.38 19.98 33.45
C CYS A 388 -49.82 19.74 33.97
N GLY A 389 -50.30 18.50 33.83
CA GLY A 389 -51.53 17.98 34.45
C GLY A 389 -51.34 16.50 34.80
N SER A 390 -51.73 16.17 36.02
CA SER A 390 -51.36 15.03 36.87
C SER A 390 -52.02 13.67 36.55
N ALA A 391 -51.40 12.62 37.12
CA ALA A 391 -51.67 11.18 37.06
C ALA A 391 -53.10 10.72 37.47
N PRO A 392 -53.44 9.42 37.29
CA PRO A 392 -53.08 8.42 38.30
C PRO A 392 -52.56 7.07 37.77
N VAL A 393 -52.05 6.34 38.75
CA VAL A 393 -51.24 5.12 38.76
C VAL A 393 -52.08 3.89 38.45
N ASP A 394 -51.55 2.94 37.67
CA ASP A 394 -51.90 1.54 37.86
C ASP A 394 -50.71 0.62 37.59
N ALA A 395 -50.53 -0.35 38.49
CA ALA A 395 -49.34 -1.18 38.62
C ALA A 395 -49.47 -2.45 37.77
N GLY A 396 -48.56 -2.62 36.80
CA GLY A 396 -48.46 -3.82 35.98
C GLY A 396 -47.00 -4.15 35.70
N VAL A 397 -46.49 -5.18 36.39
CA VAL A 397 -45.16 -5.78 36.28
C VAL A 397 -44.67 -5.82 34.84
N THR A 398 -43.62 -5.05 34.52
CA THR A 398 -42.93 -5.10 33.23
C THR A 398 -41.47 -5.45 33.45
N THR A 399 -41.08 -6.59 32.89
CA THR A 399 -39.70 -6.99 32.66
C THR A 399 -38.96 -5.89 31.92
N SER A 400 -37.77 -5.56 32.40
CA SER A 400 -36.90 -4.51 31.87
C SER A 400 -36.41 -4.85 30.46
N ASN A 401 -37.16 -4.47 29.44
CA ASN A 401 -36.62 -4.29 28.09
C ASN A 401 -35.94 -2.93 28.03
N PHE A 402 -34.63 -2.91 28.26
CA PHE A 402 -33.80 -1.77 27.87
C PHE A 402 -33.94 -1.56 26.35
N PRO A 403 -34.10 -0.31 25.85
CA PRO A 403 -34.17 -0.07 24.42
C PRO A 403 -32.83 -0.42 23.78
N THR A 404 -32.81 -1.40 22.87
CA THR A 404 -31.62 -1.66 22.06
C THR A 404 -31.40 -0.47 21.11
N ASP A 405 -30.17 0.05 21.03
CA ASP A 405 -29.76 1.24 20.25
C ASP A 405 -29.97 1.09 18.71
N GLY A 406 -30.62 0.02 18.26
CA GLY A 406 -30.92 -0.25 16.86
C GLY A 406 -29.68 -0.48 15.98
N ARG A 407 -28.47 -0.53 16.56
CA ARG A 407 -27.21 -0.85 15.89
C ARG A 407 -27.16 -2.33 15.51
N GLN A 408 -26.60 -2.63 14.35
CA GLN A 408 -26.45 -4.01 13.89
C GLN A 408 -25.11 -4.58 14.33
N GLU A 409 -25.08 -5.88 14.61
CA GLU A 409 -23.83 -6.60 14.82
C GLU A 409 -23.01 -6.65 13.52
N ARG A 410 -21.68 -6.52 13.65
CA ARG A 410 -20.73 -6.47 12.53
C ARG A 410 -19.54 -7.36 12.83
N THR A 411 -19.39 -8.44 12.09
CA THR A 411 -18.23 -9.33 12.17
C THR A 411 -17.23 -9.05 11.03
N TRP A 412 -15.97 -9.38 11.25
CA TRP A 412 -14.97 -9.44 10.19
C TRP A 412 -14.96 -10.84 9.58
N SER A 413 -14.87 -10.93 8.26
CA SER A 413 -14.91 -12.20 7.53
C SER A 413 -13.72 -12.31 6.59
N ILE A 414 -13.06 -13.46 6.65
CA ILE A 414 -11.98 -13.84 5.73
C ILE A 414 -12.48 -14.77 4.61
N SER A 415 -13.74 -15.18 4.65
CA SER A 415 -14.41 -15.94 3.58
C SER A 415 -14.89 -15.02 2.45
N THR A 416 -13.98 -14.18 1.95
CA THR A 416 -14.26 -13.18 0.91
C THR A 416 -13.41 -13.41 -0.32
N THR A 417 -13.91 -13.04 -1.49
CA THR A 417 -13.14 -13.14 -2.74
C THR A 417 -11.87 -12.29 -2.72
N LYS A 418 -11.88 -11.19 -1.96
CA LYS A 418 -10.72 -10.30 -1.81
C LYS A 418 -9.61 -11.01 -1.04
N PHE A 419 -9.92 -11.59 0.12
CA PHE A 419 -8.96 -12.35 0.91
C PHE A 419 -8.44 -13.58 0.14
N HIS A 420 -9.33 -14.26 -0.59
CA HIS A 420 -8.96 -15.40 -1.43
C HIS A 420 -7.93 -15.05 -2.50
N ALA A 421 -8.03 -13.86 -3.10
CA ALA A 421 -7.20 -13.44 -4.23
C ALA A 421 -5.74 -13.18 -3.85
N LEU A 422 -5.43 -12.98 -2.56
CA LEU A 422 -4.04 -12.84 -2.09
C LEU A 422 -3.22 -14.09 -2.46
N GLY A 423 -3.83 -15.28 -2.44
CA GLY A 423 -3.18 -16.53 -2.83
C GLY A 423 -2.88 -16.64 -4.34
N ASP A 424 -3.49 -15.78 -5.16
CA ASP A 424 -3.27 -15.78 -6.61
C ASP A 424 -2.17 -14.81 -7.04
N VAL A 425 -1.65 -13.97 -6.13
CA VAL A 425 -0.70 -12.89 -6.44
C VAL A 425 0.58 -13.43 -7.06
N VAL A 426 1.18 -14.46 -6.46
CA VAL A 426 2.44 -15.04 -6.96
C VAL A 426 2.24 -15.64 -8.35
N SER A 427 1.16 -16.39 -8.56
CA SER A 427 0.81 -16.93 -9.89
C SER A 427 0.55 -15.83 -10.92
N SER A 428 -0.05 -14.70 -10.50
CA SER A 428 -0.29 -13.53 -11.34
C SER A 428 1.02 -12.85 -11.71
N ILE A 429 1.97 -12.74 -10.78
CA ILE A 429 3.29 -12.15 -11.02
C ILE A 429 4.11 -13.01 -11.98
N ARG A 430 4.15 -14.34 -11.77
CA ARG A 430 4.87 -15.26 -12.67
C ARG A 430 4.37 -15.17 -14.11
N ARG A 431 3.06 -14.96 -14.29
CA ARG A 431 2.43 -14.93 -15.62
C ARG A 431 2.44 -13.54 -16.29
N CYS A 432 2.11 -12.50 -15.54
CA CYS A 432 1.84 -11.15 -16.07
C CYS A 432 2.94 -10.14 -15.73
N GLY A 433 3.95 -10.54 -14.94
CA GLY A 433 4.94 -9.66 -14.33
C GLY A 433 4.41 -8.98 -13.07
N THR A 434 5.25 -8.16 -12.46
CA THR A 434 4.96 -7.44 -11.21
C THR A 434 3.65 -6.64 -11.21
N THR A 435 3.02 -6.50 -10.04
CA THR A 435 1.67 -5.97 -9.83
C THR A 435 1.45 -4.54 -10.33
N ASP A 436 2.50 -3.72 -10.42
CA ASP A 436 2.45 -2.39 -11.02
C ASP A 436 2.13 -2.40 -12.53
N SER A 437 2.25 -3.55 -13.20
CA SER A 437 1.94 -3.71 -14.63
C SER A 437 0.45 -3.65 -14.93
N TYR A 438 -0.38 -4.09 -13.98
CA TYR A 438 -1.83 -4.20 -14.13
C TYR A 438 -2.58 -3.54 -12.96
N SER A 439 -1.90 -2.77 -12.12
CA SER A 439 -2.54 -2.06 -11.01
C SER A 439 -3.51 -0.99 -11.52
N THR A 440 -4.70 -0.98 -10.95
CA THR A 440 -5.72 0.03 -11.25
C THR A 440 -5.43 1.41 -10.63
N GLN A 441 -4.36 1.55 -9.83
CA GLN A 441 -3.90 2.87 -9.34
C GLN A 441 -3.59 3.84 -10.50
N LEU A 442 -3.11 3.31 -11.64
CA LEU A 442 -2.84 4.12 -12.82
C LEU A 442 -4.14 4.64 -13.43
N SER A 443 -5.11 3.78 -13.69
CA SER A 443 -6.41 4.18 -14.24
C SER A 443 -7.16 5.13 -13.31
N GLU A 444 -7.09 4.93 -11.99
CA GLU A 444 -7.66 5.86 -11.00
C GLU A 444 -7.01 7.26 -11.06
N ARG A 445 -5.68 7.32 -11.22
CA ARG A 445 -4.98 8.60 -11.40
C ARG A 445 -5.42 9.29 -12.69
N PHE A 446 -5.60 8.53 -13.78
CA PHE A 446 -6.04 9.06 -15.06
C PHE A 446 -7.53 9.46 -15.08
N HIS A 447 -8.38 8.83 -14.27
CA HIS A 447 -9.79 9.23 -14.11
C HIS A 447 -9.95 10.71 -13.73
N ARG A 448 -8.96 11.31 -13.07
CA ARG A 448 -8.98 12.75 -12.73
C ARG A 448 -9.10 13.63 -13.98
N PHE A 449 -8.52 13.23 -15.11
CA PHE A 449 -8.64 13.98 -16.36
C PHE A 449 -10.06 13.91 -16.92
N SER A 450 -10.69 12.74 -16.93
CA SER A 450 -12.07 12.57 -17.40
C SER A 450 -13.07 13.26 -16.47
N LYS A 451 -12.84 13.24 -15.16
CA LYS A 451 -13.59 14.05 -14.18
C LYS A 451 -13.42 15.56 -14.44
N SER A 452 -12.19 16.03 -14.67
CA SER A 452 -11.94 17.44 -15.01
C SER A 452 -12.67 17.87 -16.30
N ARG A 453 -12.64 17.02 -17.35
CA ARG A 453 -13.40 17.27 -18.58
C ARG A 453 -14.90 17.26 -18.34
N TYR A 454 -15.41 16.41 -17.47
CA TYR A 454 -16.84 16.35 -17.13
C TYR A 454 -17.37 17.70 -16.62
N HIS A 455 -16.61 18.40 -15.77
CA HIS A 455 -16.98 19.73 -15.27
C HIS A 455 -17.16 20.78 -16.39
N ARG A 456 -16.59 20.52 -17.58
CA ARG A 456 -16.69 21.40 -18.75
C ARG A 456 -17.83 21.01 -19.70
N THR A 457 -18.63 20.00 -19.36
CA THR A 457 -19.80 19.58 -20.13
C THR A 457 -21.07 20.23 -19.59
N ASN A 458 -22.13 20.27 -20.40
CA ASN A 458 -23.45 20.72 -19.94
C ASN A 458 -24.21 19.67 -19.09
N LYS A 459 -23.54 18.55 -18.75
CA LYS A 459 -24.07 17.42 -17.97
C LYS A 459 -25.25 16.66 -18.60
N LYS A 460 -25.57 16.90 -19.87
CA LYS A 460 -26.60 16.17 -20.66
C LYS A 460 -25.94 15.41 -21.81
N ASN A 461 -26.16 14.11 -21.99
CA ASN A 461 -25.46 13.32 -23.01
C ASN A 461 -23.94 13.57 -22.97
N VAL A 462 -23.36 13.23 -21.82
CA VAL A 462 -22.00 13.63 -21.42
C VAL A 462 -20.92 12.97 -22.28
N LEU A 463 -21.08 11.70 -22.64
CA LEU A 463 -20.03 10.91 -23.28
C LEU A 463 -19.62 11.47 -24.67
N PRO A 464 -20.54 11.85 -25.58
CA PRO A 464 -20.18 12.53 -26.81
C PRO A 464 -19.40 13.84 -26.58
N GLN A 465 -19.77 14.63 -25.56
CA GLN A 465 -19.06 15.87 -25.23
C GLN A 465 -17.64 15.59 -24.71
N LEU A 466 -17.46 14.57 -23.87
CA LEU A 466 -16.14 14.17 -23.38
C LEU A 466 -15.22 13.77 -24.53
N SER A 467 -15.72 12.94 -25.45
CA SER A 467 -14.99 12.51 -26.65
C SER A 467 -14.60 13.71 -27.54
N ALA A 468 -15.53 14.65 -27.76
CA ALA A 468 -15.26 15.87 -28.51
C ALA A 468 -14.21 16.76 -27.84
N LEU A 469 -14.25 16.91 -26.51
CA LEU A 469 -13.26 17.67 -25.74
C LEU A 469 -11.88 17.03 -25.83
N GLN A 470 -11.78 15.70 -25.68
CA GLN A 470 -10.53 14.96 -25.83
C GLN A 470 -9.94 15.15 -27.23
N THR A 471 -10.77 14.99 -28.26
CA THR A 471 -10.36 15.15 -29.66
C THR A 471 -9.86 16.57 -29.94
N ARG A 472 -10.59 17.59 -29.45
CA ARG A 472 -10.18 19.00 -29.58
C ARG A 472 -8.85 19.27 -28.90
N GLN A 473 -8.64 18.77 -27.68
CA GLN A 473 -7.36 18.91 -26.96
C GLN A 473 -6.20 18.21 -27.69
N ALA A 474 -6.43 17.02 -28.24
CA ALA A 474 -5.40 16.30 -29.01
C ALA A 474 -5.01 17.07 -30.28
N ARG A 475 -6.00 17.61 -31.01
CA ARG A 475 -5.77 18.45 -32.20
C ARG A 475 -5.03 19.73 -31.87
N LEU A 476 -5.43 20.44 -30.82
CA LEU A 476 -4.75 21.68 -30.37
C LEU A 476 -3.29 21.41 -30.01
N ARG A 477 -2.99 20.31 -29.30
CA ARG A 477 -1.60 19.92 -29.00
C ARG A 477 -0.80 19.58 -30.27
N LYS A 478 -1.42 18.95 -31.26
CA LYS A 478 -0.77 18.65 -32.55
C LYS A 478 -0.45 19.94 -33.31
N ILE A 479 -1.40 20.88 -33.37
CA ILE A 479 -1.22 22.19 -33.98
C ILE A 479 -0.12 22.96 -33.24
N GLN A 480 -0.14 22.98 -31.91
CA GLN A 480 0.89 23.63 -31.11
C GLN A 480 2.28 23.08 -31.43
N LYS A 481 2.44 21.75 -31.52
CA LYS A 481 3.69 21.12 -31.96
C LYS A 481 4.11 21.41 -33.41
N GLN A 482 3.19 21.86 -34.27
CA GLN A 482 3.47 22.23 -35.67
C GLN A 482 3.75 23.72 -35.82
N VAL A 483 3.18 24.56 -34.94
CA VAL A 483 3.30 26.03 -34.97
C VAL A 483 4.50 26.50 -34.15
N GLU A 484 4.75 25.86 -33.00
CA GLU A 484 5.95 26.09 -32.19
C GLU A 484 6.99 25.04 -32.60
N PRO A 485 8.18 25.43 -33.10
CA PRO A 485 9.31 24.51 -33.20
C PRO A 485 9.53 23.87 -31.83
N SER A 486 9.96 22.62 -31.81
CA SER A 486 10.34 21.95 -30.57
C SER A 486 11.31 22.87 -29.80
N GLU A 487 11.18 22.98 -28.47
CA GLU A 487 12.26 23.58 -27.67
C GLU A 487 13.61 22.92 -28.01
N ALA A 488 13.63 21.65 -28.42
CA ALA A 488 14.83 20.95 -28.88
C ALA A 488 15.34 21.36 -30.28
N GLU A 489 14.58 22.14 -31.06
CA GLU A 489 15.02 22.76 -32.32
C GLU A 489 15.45 24.22 -32.12
N LEU A 490 14.92 24.90 -31.09
CA LEU A 490 15.33 26.25 -30.67
C LEU A 490 16.51 26.24 -29.68
N SER A 491 16.72 25.13 -28.97
CA SER A 491 17.90 24.88 -28.15
C SER A 491 18.78 23.82 -28.81
N GLY A 492 19.83 24.26 -29.51
CA GLY A 492 21.08 23.47 -29.56
C GLY A 492 21.50 23.10 -28.13
N PRO A 493 22.31 22.06 -27.91
CA PRO A 493 22.43 21.29 -26.66
C PRO A 493 22.67 22.18 -25.43
N LEU A 494 21.57 22.72 -24.94
CA LEU A 494 21.40 23.33 -23.64
C LEU A 494 20.47 22.37 -22.93
N SER A 495 20.94 21.13 -22.78
CA SER A 495 21.03 20.61 -21.43
C SER A 495 21.48 21.79 -20.57
N LEU A 496 20.58 22.33 -19.74
CA LEU A 496 21.00 22.93 -18.48
C LEU A 496 22.18 22.09 -18.04
N PRO A 497 23.39 22.66 -17.91
CA PRO A 497 24.57 21.87 -17.65
C PRO A 497 24.17 20.87 -16.59
N GLU A 498 24.26 19.57 -16.92
CA GLU A 498 24.37 18.58 -15.86
C GLU A 498 25.38 19.20 -14.91
N ASP A 499 24.89 19.43 -13.69
CA ASP A 499 25.50 20.26 -12.68
C ASP A 499 26.81 19.56 -12.28
N ASN A 500 27.82 19.62 -13.16
CA ASN A 500 29.08 18.87 -13.17
C ASN A 500 30.05 19.39 -12.09
N SER A 501 29.49 20.06 -11.11
CA SER A 501 30.17 20.67 -9.97
C SER A 501 29.43 20.39 -8.66
N GLY A 502 28.51 19.40 -8.66
CA GLY A 502 27.91 18.82 -7.46
C GLY A 502 28.49 17.43 -7.19
N HIS A 503 28.59 17.05 -5.92
CA HIS A 503 29.00 15.70 -5.53
C HIS A 503 28.09 14.67 -6.22
N PRO A 504 28.63 13.55 -6.75
CA PRO A 504 27.82 12.59 -7.54
C PRO A 504 26.64 12.03 -6.73
N PHE A 505 26.86 11.81 -5.43
CA PHE A 505 25.91 11.14 -4.53
C PHE A 505 24.95 12.08 -3.79
N TYR A 506 25.23 13.38 -3.67
CA TYR A 506 24.36 14.30 -2.92
C TYR A 506 24.41 15.75 -3.41
N PHE A 507 23.45 16.55 -2.94
CA PHE A 507 23.36 17.97 -3.20
C PHE A 507 23.13 18.77 -1.91
N ILE A 508 24.00 19.74 -1.68
CA ILE A 508 23.90 20.81 -0.69
C ILE A 508 24.14 22.14 -1.41
N GLY A 509 23.35 23.16 -1.08
CA GLY A 509 23.41 24.46 -1.77
C GLY A 509 24.80 25.07 -1.81
N LYS A 510 25.11 25.85 -2.86
CA LYS A 510 26.39 26.58 -2.98
C LYS A 510 26.34 28.02 -2.43
N SER A 511 25.14 28.48 -2.11
CA SER A 511 24.91 29.82 -1.61
C SER A 511 25.61 30.04 -0.26
N GLN A 512 26.18 31.23 -0.09
CA GLN A 512 26.77 31.71 1.15
C GLN A 512 25.87 32.75 1.83
N ASN A 513 24.58 32.83 1.46
CA ASN A 513 23.64 33.86 1.91
C ASN A 513 23.19 33.70 3.38
N GLN A 514 23.47 32.56 4.00
CA GLN A 514 23.21 32.31 5.43
C GLN A 514 24.52 32.06 6.19
N PRO A 515 25.40 33.09 6.33
CA PRO A 515 26.63 32.97 7.09
C PRO A 515 26.32 32.95 8.60
N LEU A 516 27.00 32.06 9.32
CA LEU A 516 27.02 32.00 10.77
C LEU A 516 28.47 32.23 11.23
N ASN A 517 28.70 33.31 11.98
CA ASN A 517 29.99 33.50 12.64
C ASN A 517 30.11 32.50 13.80
N LEU A 518 31.21 31.73 13.84
CA LEU A 518 31.41 30.65 14.81
C LEU A 518 31.50 31.19 16.23
N GLY A 519 32.25 32.27 16.47
CA GLY A 519 32.34 32.90 17.79
C GLY A 519 30.97 33.30 18.35
N HIS A 520 30.17 34.03 17.54
CA HIS A 520 28.82 34.43 17.91
C HIS A 520 27.87 33.23 18.10
N LEU A 521 27.96 32.22 17.24
CA LEU A 521 27.15 31.00 17.32
C LEU A 521 27.40 30.24 18.62
N LEU A 522 28.67 30.07 19.00
CA LEU A 522 29.07 29.39 20.24
C LEU A 522 28.68 30.19 21.47
N ALA A 523 28.86 31.52 21.46
CA ALA A 523 28.45 32.38 22.56
C ALA A 523 26.94 32.38 22.79
N THR A 524 26.14 32.46 21.72
CA THR A 524 24.67 32.47 21.79
C THR A 524 24.12 31.14 22.32
N ASN A 525 24.80 30.02 22.04
CA ASN A 525 24.38 28.68 22.41
C ASN A 525 25.25 28.07 23.52
N ALA A 526 25.95 28.87 24.31
CA ALA A 526 26.87 28.37 25.35
C ALA A 526 26.17 27.49 26.41
N ASN A 527 24.87 27.75 26.64
CA ASN A 527 24.03 26.99 27.58
C ASN A 527 23.27 25.84 26.90
N ASP A 528 23.40 25.64 25.59
CA ASP A 528 22.75 24.53 24.88
C ASP A 528 23.64 23.29 24.93
N LEU A 529 23.14 22.22 25.54
CA LEU A 529 23.88 20.96 25.73
C LEU A 529 24.33 20.32 24.40
N ALA A 530 23.58 20.52 23.30
CA ALA A 530 23.97 20.02 21.99
C ALA A 530 25.24 20.69 21.45
N PHE A 531 25.54 21.92 21.88
CA PHE A 531 26.73 22.68 21.46
C PHE A 531 27.98 22.38 22.31
N LYS A 532 27.87 21.48 23.30
CA LYS A 532 29.02 21.07 24.11
C LYS A 532 30.14 20.50 23.24
N SER A 533 31.31 21.13 23.30
CA SER A 533 32.48 20.77 22.49
C SER A 533 32.23 20.80 20.97
N PHE A 534 31.31 21.64 20.49
CA PHE A 534 30.95 21.73 19.07
C PHE A 534 32.16 21.98 18.16
N LEU A 535 32.96 23.02 18.43
CA LEU A 535 34.09 23.39 17.59
C LEU A 535 35.24 22.35 17.61
N PRO A 536 35.68 21.82 18.77
CA PRO A 536 36.64 20.71 18.80
C PRO A 536 36.17 19.48 18.00
N LYS A 537 34.90 19.08 18.15
CA LYS A 537 34.33 17.95 17.39
C LYS A 537 34.28 18.25 15.88
N LEU A 538 33.94 19.48 15.49
CA LEU A 538 33.92 19.87 14.09
C LEU A 538 35.31 19.81 13.46
N LYS A 539 36.32 20.32 14.18
CA LYS A 539 37.72 20.24 13.75
C LYS A 539 38.18 18.79 13.62
N ARG A 540 37.91 17.92 14.61
CA ARG A 540 38.22 16.48 14.52
C ARG A 540 37.55 15.78 13.35
N HIS A 541 36.33 16.18 12.99
CA HIS A 541 35.61 15.62 11.84
C HIS A 541 36.17 16.09 10.49
N LEU A 542 36.47 17.39 10.36
CA LEU A 542 36.95 17.97 9.11
C LEU A 542 38.42 17.67 8.84
N PHE A 543 39.25 17.53 9.88
CA PHE A 543 40.69 17.41 9.73
C PHE A 543 41.13 16.20 8.88
N PRO A 544 40.64 14.95 9.10
CA PRO A 544 40.98 13.82 8.25
C PRO A 544 40.56 14.02 6.78
N ARG A 545 39.39 14.63 6.56
CA ARG A 545 38.86 14.91 5.21
C ARG A 545 39.68 15.97 4.49
N VAL A 546 40.20 16.95 5.23
CA VAL A 546 41.14 17.95 4.70
C VAL A 546 42.44 17.28 4.27
N LEU A 547 43.00 16.42 5.10
CA LEU A 547 44.23 15.69 4.77
C LEU A 547 44.03 14.76 3.57
N GLU A 548 42.91 14.03 3.50
CA GLU A 548 42.58 13.16 2.37
C GLU A 548 42.53 13.94 1.05
N MET A 549 41.91 15.13 1.05
CA MET A 549 41.90 15.96 -0.17
C MET A 549 43.29 16.48 -0.54
N LEU A 550 44.07 16.93 0.45
CA LEU A 550 45.45 17.39 0.20
C LEU A 550 46.34 16.26 -0.32
N LEU A 551 46.14 15.04 0.16
CA LEU A 551 46.79 13.84 -0.36
C LEU A 551 46.39 13.57 -1.80
N GLN A 552 45.09 13.62 -2.13
CA GLN A 552 44.61 13.43 -3.50
C GLN A 552 45.16 14.51 -4.46
N GLU A 553 45.24 15.77 -4.03
CA GLU A 553 45.85 16.85 -4.81
C GLU A 553 47.36 16.64 -4.99
N ALA A 554 48.06 16.23 -3.93
CA ALA A 554 49.49 15.96 -3.96
C ALA A 554 49.85 14.74 -4.84
N GLU A 555 48.98 13.71 -4.86
CA GLU A 555 49.14 12.53 -5.71
C GLU A 555 48.77 12.80 -7.18
N ALA A 556 47.90 13.77 -7.44
CA ALA A 556 47.55 14.20 -8.81
C ALA A 556 48.66 15.02 -9.49
N GLU A 557 49.48 15.73 -8.71
CA GLU A 557 50.64 16.50 -9.19
C GLU A 557 51.93 16.14 -8.43
N PRO A 558 52.49 14.93 -8.64
CA PRO A 558 53.60 14.40 -7.83
C PRO A 558 54.86 15.27 -7.88
N GLU A 559 55.15 15.86 -9.04
CA GLU A 559 56.35 16.69 -9.27
C GLU A 559 56.35 17.98 -8.44
N THR A 560 55.17 18.50 -8.07
CA THR A 560 55.03 19.75 -7.31
C THR A 560 55.07 19.52 -5.80
N PHE A 561 54.67 18.32 -5.34
CA PHE A 561 54.37 18.03 -3.92
C PHE A 561 55.19 16.88 -3.31
N GLU A 562 56.26 16.43 -3.98
CA GLU A 562 57.13 15.31 -3.58
C GLU A 562 57.65 15.45 -2.13
N ALA A 563 58.03 16.67 -1.71
CA ALA A 563 58.53 16.94 -0.36
C ALA A 563 57.44 16.93 0.72
N THR A 564 56.17 17.13 0.36
CA THR A 564 55.03 17.25 1.31
C THR A 564 54.27 15.93 1.53
N LEU A 565 54.34 15.02 0.56
CA LEU A 565 53.66 13.71 0.57
C LEU A 565 53.95 12.85 1.81
N PRO A 566 55.22 12.67 2.25
CA PRO A 566 55.53 11.86 3.43
C PRO A 566 54.93 12.44 4.72
N THR A 567 54.95 13.77 4.84
CA THR A 567 54.40 14.49 6.01
C THR A 567 52.87 14.35 6.08
N LEU A 568 52.17 14.49 4.95
CA LEU A 568 50.73 14.30 4.88
C LEU A 568 50.31 12.85 5.18
N LYS A 569 51.06 11.85 4.69
CA LYS A 569 50.82 10.42 4.98
C LYS A 569 51.05 10.06 6.45
N ALA A 570 52.05 10.67 7.09
CA ALA A 570 52.26 10.51 8.53
C ALA A 570 51.09 11.09 9.34
N LEU A 571 50.64 12.31 8.98
CA LEU A 571 49.52 13.00 9.63
C LEU A 571 48.16 12.33 9.41
N SER A 572 47.93 11.68 8.27
CA SER A 572 46.70 10.94 8.01
C SER A 572 46.59 9.67 8.85
N THR A 573 47.71 9.14 9.33
CA THR A 573 47.76 7.92 10.14
C THR A 573 47.57 8.21 11.63
N SER A 574 48.14 9.32 12.12
CA SER A 574 47.99 9.76 13.51
C SER A 574 48.17 11.27 13.59
N PHE A 575 47.26 11.97 14.27
CA PHE A 575 47.31 13.40 14.51
C PHE A 575 47.00 13.73 15.96
N THR A 576 47.52 14.85 16.43
CA THR A 576 47.34 15.35 17.80
C THR A 576 46.33 16.51 17.85
N GLU A 577 45.89 16.89 19.05
CA GLU A 577 45.03 18.07 19.23
C GLU A 577 45.68 19.38 18.79
N ASN A 578 47.02 19.47 18.85
CA ASN A 578 47.75 20.64 18.36
C ASN A 578 47.64 20.77 16.85
N ASP A 579 47.58 19.66 16.11
CA ASP A 579 47.45 19.67 14.65
C ASP A 579 46.10 20.23 14.21
N LEU A 580 45.04 20.04 15.00
CA LEU A 580 43.71 20.61 14.75
C LEU A 580 43.69 22.16 14.80
N GLN A 581 44.68 22.78 15.44
CA GLN A 581 44.79 24.24 15.47
C GLN A 581 45.15 24.82 14.09
N ASN A 582 45.83 24.03 13.25
CA ASN A 582 46.23 24.40 11.89
C ASN A 582 45.05 24.46 10.90
N LEU A 583 43.85 24.04 11.32
CA LEU A 583 42.61 24.14 10.55
C LEU A 583 41.93 25.49 10.85
N ILE A 584 41.90 26.36 9.83
CA ILE A 584 41.37 27.73 9.91
C ILE A 584 40.09 27.85 9.09
N PHE A 585 39.01 28.31 9.72
CA PHE A 585 37.75 28.63 9.04
C PHE A 585 37.85 30.02 8.41
N HIS A 586 37.64 30.12 7.10
CA HIS A 586 37.70 31.40 6.39
C HIS A 586 36.67 32.39 6.97
N SER A 587 37.16 33.56 7.39
CA SER A 587 36.37 34.62 8.03
C SER A 587 35.63 34.19 9.30
N ASP A 588 36.07 33.12 9.99
CA ASP A 588 35.41 32.55 11.17
C ASP A 588 33.92 32.24 10.92
N ARG A 589 33.60 31.73 9.72
CA ARG A 589 32.23 31.49 9.26
C ARG A 589 31.99 30.07 8.79
N ILE A 590 30.80 29.58 9.10
CA ILE A 590 30.16 28.44 8.45
C ILE A 590 28.87 28.91 7.79
N TYR A 591 28.35 28.17 6.81
CA TYR A 591 27.18 28.55 6.05
C TYR A 591 26.10 27.50 6.18
N ARG A 592 24.90 27.93 6.57
CA ARG A 592 23.76 27.03 6.83
C ARG A 592 22.94 26.77 5.57
N HIS A 593 22.45 25.54 5.45
CA HIS A 593 21.50 25.13 4.41
C HIS A 593 20.24 24.51 5.01
N ALA A 594 19.12 24.66 4.31
CA ALA A 594 17.84 24.08 4.72
C ALA A 594 17.60 22.68 4.17
N ILE A 595 18.26 22.33 3.06
CA ILE A 595 17.98 21.13 2.27
C ILE A 595 19.27 20.34 2.07
N PHE A 596 19.22 19.06 2.43
CA PHE A 596 20.18 18.05 2.01
C PHE A 596 19.44 17.04 1.13
N LYS A 597 19.87 16.90 -0.13
CA LYS A 597 19.27 15.96 -1.07
C LYS A 597 20.26 14.85 -1.39
N LEU A 598 19.86 13.60 -1.13
CA LEU A 598 20.67 12.42 -1.34
C LEU A 598 20.18 11.68 -2.58
N ARG A 599 21.09 11.13 -3.39
CA ARG A 599 20.76 10.19 -4.47
C ARG A 599 21.26 8.80 -4.08
N TYR A 600 20.43 7.79 -4.28
CA TYR A 600 20.78 6.41 -3.98
C TYR A 600 20.27 5.46 -5.07
N THR A 601 20.88 4.29 -5.12
CA THR A 601 20.43 3.18 -5.96
C THR A 601 19.38 2.37 -5.20
N THR A 602 18.24 2.14 -5.84
CA THR A 602 17.16 1.30 -5.33
C THR A 602 17.43 -0.18 -5.59
N TYR A 603 16.73 -1.05 -4.89
CA TYR A 603 16.86 -2.51 -4.97
C TYR A 603 16.71 -3.07 -6.40
N ASP A 604 15.91 -2.40 -7.25
CA ASP A 604 15.69 -2.73 -8.66
C ASP A 604 16.67 -2.05 -9.62
N CYS A 605 17.83 -1.62 -9.11
CA CYS A 605 18.94 -0.97 -9.83
C CYS A 605 18.56 0.36 -10.50
N ARG A 606 17.65 1.13 -9.89
CA ARG A 606 17.29 2.47 -10.38
C ARG A 606 17.87 3.55 -9.48
N SER A 607 17.91 4.78 -9.97
CA SER A 607 18.26 5.94 -9.14
C SER A 607 17.00 6.58 -8.59
N ASP A 608 16.99 6.83 -7.28
CA ASP A 608 16.00 7.66 -6.60
C ASP A 608 16.69 8.67 -5.68
N SER A 609 15.92 9.57 -5.07
CA SER A 609 16.47 10.62 -4.22
C SER A 609 15.58 10.96 -3.04
N ASP A 610 16.20 11.18 -1.88
CA ASP A 610 15.53 11.65 -0.68
C ASP A 610 15.91 13.10 -0.40
N THR A 611 15.02 13.82 0.27
CA THR A 611 15.25 15.19 0.70
C THR A 611 15.04 15.28 2.20
N LEU A 612 16.12 15.59 2.90
CA LEU A 612 16.16 15.79 4.34
C LEU A 612 16.17 17.29 4.66
N ASN A 613 15.37 17.67 5.66
CA ASN A 613 15.31 19.04 6.15
C ASN A 613 15.28 19.04 7.69
N PRO A 614 16.32 19.58 8.37
CA PRO A 614 16.43 19.56 9.83
C PRO A 614 15.27 20.24 10.57
N SER A 615 14.55 21.14 9.90
CA SER A 615 13.42 21.88 10.48
C SER A 615 12.09 21.11 10.45
N THR A 616 12.02 20.01 9.69
CA THR A 616 10.81 19.20 9.47
C THR A 616 10.90 17.83 10.18
N SER A 617 9.83 17.04 10.14
CA SER A 617 9.86 15.64 10.60
C SER A 617 10.72 14.73 9.71
N ARG A 618 10.98 15.11 8.45
CA ARG A 618 11.83 14.37 7.50
C ARG A 618 13.30 14.72 7.70
N ARG A 619 13.84 14.28 8.83
CA ARG A 619 15.23 14.59 9.24
C ARG A 619 16.01 13.38 9.72
N ASP A 620 15.38 12.21 9.78
CA ASP A 620 16.04 10.98 10.23
C ASP A 620 16.63 10.24 9.01
N PHE A 621 17.80 9.63 9.19
CA PHE A 621 18.59 9.01 8.12
C PHE A 621 19.26 7.71 8.61
N MET A 622 19.75 6.91 7.67
CA MET A 622 20.49 5.69 7.94
C MET A 622 21.84 5.66 7.22
N CYS A 623 22.83 5.00 7.82
CA CYS A 623 24.18 4.75 7.29
C CYS A 623 24.51 3.26 7.40
N VAL A 624 25.47 2.78 6.62
CA VAL A 624 26.06 1.45 6.79
C VAL A 624 27.00 1.47 8.01
N ARG A 625 26.99 0.42 8.82
CA ARG A 625 27.91 0.29 9.96
C ARG A 625 29.34 -0.02 9.46
N GLY A 626 30.34 0.69 9.98
CA GLY A 626 31.76 0.46 9.63
C GLY A 626 32.32 -0.85 10.21
N GLY A 627 33.21 -1.51 9.46
CA GLY A 627 33.70 -2.89 9.71
C GLY A 627 34.72 -3.09 10.84
N THR A 628 35.03 -2.09 11.68
CA THR A 628 36.06 -2.18 12.73
C THR A 628 35.54 -2.51 14.13
N ASP A 629 34.22 -2.69 14.30
CA ASP A 629 33.67 -3.11 15.59
C ASP A 629 33.82 -4.63 15.79
N PRO A 630 34.20 -5.09 17.00
CA PRO A 630 34.34 -6.51 17.28
C PRO A 630 33.01 -7.24 17.03
N LYS A 631 33.08 -8.28 16.20
CA LYS A 631 31.99 -9.23 15.94
C LYS A 631 31.51 -9.78 17.29
N SER A 632 30.22 -9.67 17.61
CA SER A 632 29.67 -10.47 18.72
C SER A 632 29.55 -11.93 18.27
N ALA A 633 29.59 -12.84 19.22
CA ALA A 633 29.56 -14.28 18.99
C ALA A 633 28.24 -14.80 18.35
N ASP A 634 27.16 -13.99 18.34
CA ASP A 634 25.79 -14.45 18.03
C ASP A 634 25.18 -13.91 16.71
N GLY A 635 26.00 -13.41 15.77
CA GLY A 635 25.65 -13.41 14.34
C GLY A 635 24.60 -12.41 13.81
N TYR A 636 23.79 -11.72 14.61
CA TYR A 636 22.86 -10.69 14.12
C TYR A 636 23.02 -9.36 14.88
N ARG A 637 23.74 -8.41 14.29
CA ARG A 637 23.66 -6.99 14.64
C ARG A 637 23.09 -6.23 13.47
N SER A 638 22.28 -5.20 13.75
CA SER A 638 21.73 -4.33 12.71
C SER A 638 22.84 -3.78 11.81
N GLN A 639 22.77 -4.09 10.50
CA GLN A 639 23.71 -3.64 9.47
C GLN A 639 23.80 -2.10 9.39
N TYR A 640 22.77 -1.42 9.89
CA TYR A 640 22.58 0.00 9.72
C TYR A 640 22.66 0.75 11.04
N VAL A 641 23.18 1.97 10.99
CA VAL A 641 23.15 2.95 12.08
C VAL A 641 22.23 4.09 11.67
N TYR A 642 21.44 4.60 12.62
CA TYR A 642 20.44 5.64 12.36
C TYR A 642 20.83 6.94 13.05
N GLY A 643 20.53 8.06 12.42
CA GLY A 643 20.77 9.39 12.98
C GLY A 643 19.65 10.37 12.66
N ARG A 644 19.56 11.41 13.48
CA ARG A 644 18.66 12.56 13.35
C ARG A 644 19.45 13.80 12.97
N LEU A 645 19.07 14.43 11.87
CA LEU A 645 19.72 15.61 11.34
C LEU A 645 19.31 16.87 12.12
N LEU A 646 20.31 17.54 12.71
CA LEU A 646 20.15 18.80 13.45
C LEU A 646 20.47 20.03 12.57
N GLY A 647 21.42 19.90 11.64
CA GLY A 647 21.77 20.97 10.72
C GLY A 647 22.58 20.51 9.51
N VAL A 648 22.48 21.27 8.42
CA VAL A 648 23.25 21.07 7.18
C VAL A 648 24.13 22.29 6.99
N PHE A 649 25.43 22.08 6.81
CA PHE A 649 26.40 23.16 6.73
C PHE A 649 27.44 22.92 5.65
N HIS A 650 28.07 24.01 5.22
CA HIS A 650 29.38 23.95 4.62
C HIS A 650 30.33 24.97 5.26
N ALA A 651 31.63 24.70 5.18
CA ALA A 651 32.67 25.62 5.59
C ALA A 651 33.72 25.75 4.48
N ASN A 652 34.29 26.95 4.35
CA ASN A 652 35.50 27.15 3.58
C ASN A 652 36.67 27.10 4.55
N VAL A 653 37.55 26.12 4.37
CA VAL A 653 38.65 25.79 5.29
C VAL A 653 39.98 26.07 4.60
N ILE A 654 40.93 26.56 5.38
CA ILE A 654 42.34 26.75 5.01
C ILE A 654 43.16 25.88 5.96
N TYR A 655 44.11 25.12 5.41
CA TYR A 655 45.07 24.35 6.19
C TYR A 655 46.42 25.07 6.16
N ALA A 656 46.98 25.35 7.33
CA ALA A 656 48.26 26.06 7.47
C ALA A 656 49.29 25.24 8.28
N GLY A 657 49.15 23.91 8.30
CA GLY A 657 49.99 23.00 9.10
C GLY A 657 51.13 22.38 8.31
N PRO A 658 51.88 21.45 8.93
CA PRO A 658 52.97 20.73 8.26
C PRO A 658 52.50 20.01 7.00
N GLY A 659 53.22 20.18 5.89
CA GLY A 659 52.81 19.62 4.59
C GLY A 659 51.80 20.47 3.81
N ALA A 660 51.40 21.64 4.32
CA ALA A 660 50.62 22.61 3.54
C ALA A 660 51.45 23.19 2.40
N SER A 661 50.90 23.14 1.19
CA SER A 661 51.56 23.65 -0.01
C SER A 661 50.99 24.97 -0.53
N ASP A 662 49.74 25.28 -0.17
CA ASP A 662 49.08 26.54 -0.45
C ASP A 662 48.18 26.98 0.72
N LEU A 663 47.68 28.23 0.65
CA LEU A 663 46.64 28.75 1.55
C LEU A 663 45.28 28.82 0.84
N ARG A 664 45.04 27.92 -0.13
CA ARG A 664 43.81 27.91 -0.92
C ARG A 664 42.63 27.50 -0.03
N ARG A 665 41.53 28.20 -0.22
CA ARG A 665 40.26 27.90 0.46
C ARG A 665 39.63 26.69 -0.20
N ARG A 666 39.33 25.67 0.60
CA ARG A 666 38.67 24.46 0.13
C ARG A 666 37.33 24.30 0.86
N ARG A 667 36.29 23.91 0.12
CA ARG A 667 34.94 23.79 0.67
C ARG A 667 34.72 22.38 1.18
N PHE A 668 34.17 22.26 2.39
CA PHE A 668 33.73 21.00 2.97
C PHE A 668 32.28 21.10 3.40
N ASP A 669 31.46 20.16 2.92
CA ASP A 669 30.08 19.98 3.34
C ASP A 669 30.04 18.99 4.51
N PHE A 670 29.24 19.28 5.54
CA PHE A 670 29.10 18.42 6.72
C PHE A 670 27.69 18.51 7.32
N LEU A 671 27.25 17.42 7.92
CA LEU A 671 25.99 17.32 8.63
C LEU A 671 26.25 17.36 10.13
N TRP A 672 25.42 18.09 10.87
CA TRP A 672 25.37 18.02 12.33
C TRP A 672 24.22 17.12 12.74
N VAL A 673 24.52 16.07 13.51
CA VAL A 673 23.61 14.94 13.70
C VAL A 673 23.57 14.49 15.15
N ARG A 674 22.48 13.82 15.53
CA ARG A 674 22.31 13.11 16.79
C ARG A 674 22.05 11.63 16.52
N TRP A 675 22.71 10.73 17.24
CA TRP A 675 22.67 9.30 16.94
C TRP A 675 21.58 8.55 17.71
N PHE A 676 21.00 7.55 17.06
CA PHE A 676 20.17 6.54 17.70
C PHE A 676 21.01 5.32 18.08
N THR A 677 20.64 4.67 19.18
CA THR A 677 21.22 3.43 19.66
C THR A 677 20.20 2.30 19.53
N PRO A 678 20.52 1.18 18.84
CA PRO A 678 19.64 0.01 18.79
C PRO A 678 19.44 -0.60 20.18
N THR A 679 18.22 -1.07 20.48
CA THR A 679 17.84 -1.52 21.82
C THR A 679 17.69 -3.04 21.94
N ALA A 680 17.33 -3.75 20.87
CA ALA A 680 17.07 -5.19 20.88
C ALA A 680 17.81 -5.92 19.76
N ASP A 681 18.27 -7.14 20.06
CA ASP A 681 18.94 -8.06 19.13
C ASP A 681 18.01 -9.20 18.63
N GLU A 682 16.68 -9.06 18.77
CA GLU A 682 15.73 -10.04 18.25
C GLU A 682 15.61 -9.99 16.73
N LEU A 683 15.49 -11.17 16.08
CA LEU A 683 15.26 -11.29 14.64
C LEU A 683 13.87 -10.75 14.26
N PRO A 684 13.76 -9.59 13.58
CA PRO A 684 12.49 -8.88 13.49
C PRO A 684 11.44 -9.61 12.63
N TRP A 685 11.88 -10.44 11.68
CA TRP A 685 11.01 -11.23 10.82
C TRP A 685 10.34 -12.39 11.55
N SER A 686 11.08 -13.15 12.37
CA SER A 686 10.53 -14.27 13.13
C SER A 686 9.70 -13.79 14.31
N ALA A 687 10.13 -12.71 14.98
CA ALA A 687 9.40 -12.08 16.08
C ALA A 687 8.15 -11.31 15.60
N LYS A 688 8.01 -11.05 14.29
CA LYS A 688 6.97 -10.18 13.70
C LYS A 688 6.93 -8.80 14.36
N ARG A 689 8.09 -8.20 14.60
CA ARG A 689 8.24 -6.89 15.26
C ARG A 689 9.20 -6.01 14.47
N LEU A 690 9.10 -4.70 14.65
CA LEU A 690 10.01 -3.73 14.02
C LEU A 690 11.25 -3.52 14.91
N ASP A 691 12.39 -3.13 14.31
CA ASP A 691 13.58 -2.81 15.11
C ASP A 691 13.31 -1.61 16.01
N THR A 692 13.85 -1.67 17.22
CA THR A 692 13.71 -0.63 18.24
C THR A 692 14.99 0.19 18.37
N LEU A 693 14.82 1.50 18.53
CA LEU A 693 15.88 2.49 18.69
C LEU A 693 15.60 3.38 19.90
N THR A 694 16.65 3.81 20.59
CA THR A 694 16.57 4.87 21.60
C THR A 694 17.47 6.05 21.21
N LEU A 695 17.13 7.25 21.67
CA LEU A 695 18.03 8.40 21.61
C LEU A 695 18.74 8.54 22.96
N ALA A 696 20.06 8.47 22.96
CA ALA A 696 20.83 8.75 24.16
C ALA A 696 20.51 10.17 24.68
N PRO A 697 20.47 10.38 26.01
CA PRO A 697 20.32 11.72 26.59
C PRO A 697 21.31 12.70 25.96
N ILE A 698 20.86 13.95 25.76
CA ILE A 698 21.68 14.98 25.08
C ILE A 698 22.96 15.31 25.85
N GLU A 699 22.99 15.02 27.15
CA GLU A 699 24.12 15.20 28.06
C GLU A 699 25.29 14.27 27.73
N HIS A 700 25.02 13.12 27.09
CA HIS A 700 26.05 12.15 26.75
C HIS A 700 27.01 12.73 25.71
N PRO A 701 28.35 12.70 25.94
CA PRO A 701 29.33 13.31 25.05
C PRO A 701 29.20 12.88 23.58
N ASP A 702 28.86 11.62 23.34
CA ASP A 702 28.77 11.06 21.98
C ASP A 702 27.36 11.09 21.36
N SER A 703 26.39 11.73 22.04
CA SER A 703 25.01 11.83 21.53
C SER A 703 24.94 12.65 20.23
N CYS A 704 25.71 13.75 20.16
CA CYS A 704 25.79 14.62 18.99
C CYS A 704 27.20 14.61 18.37
N GLY A 705 27.24 14.57 17.04
CA GLY A 705 28.46 14.55 16.25
C GLY A 705 28.30 15.17 14.87
N PHE A 706 29.33 14.99 14.05
CA PHE A 706 29.34 15.43 12.65
C PHE A 706 29.50 14.24 11.73
N LEU A 707 28.90 14.34 10.55
CA LEU A 707 28.87 13.28 9.55
C LEU A 707 29.19 13.83 8.17
N ASP A 708 29.95 13.07 7.39
CA ASP A 708 30.16 13.36 5.98
C ASP A 708 28.85 13.04 5.24
N PRO A 709 28.26 13.99 4.49
CA PRO A 709 27.04 13.72 3.74
C PRO A 709 27.17 12.53 2.75
N ALA A 710 28.39 12.18 2.33
CA ALA A 710 28.67 11.03 1.46
C ALA A 710 28.42 9.66 2.13
N THR A 711 28.45 9.56 3.46
CA THR A 711 28.24 8.28 4.17
C THR A 711 26.77 7.98 4.45
N VAL A 712 25.87 8.93 4.19
CA VAL A 712 24.44 8.72 4.38
C VAL A 712 23.91 7.83 3.25
N LEU A 713 23.31 6.71 3.62
CA LEU A 713 22.79 5.73 2.67
C LEU A 713 21.40 6.13 2.16
N ARG A 714 20.51 6.55 3.07
CA ARG A 714 19.11 6.89 2.77
C ARG A 714 18.45 7.71 3.88
N ALA A 715 17.34 8.37 3.62
CA ALA A 715 16.44 8.81 4.68
C ALA A 715 15.80 7.59 5.38
N ALA A 716 15.51 7.72 6.67
CA ALA A 716 14.88 6.67 7.47
C ALA A 716 13.54 7.17 8.03
N HIS A 717 12.51 6.32 7.98
CA HIS A 717 11.23 6.61 8.60
C HIS A 717 11.21 6.02 10.00
N ILE A 718 11.43 6.89 10.99
CA ILE A 718 11.50 6.52 12.41
C ILE A 718 10.18 6.92 13.07
N LEU A 719 9.46 5.92 13.60
CA LEU A 719 8.16 6.08 14.23
C LEU A 719 8.32 6.09 15.76
N PRO A 720 7.60 6.95 16.49
CA PRO A 720 7.53 6.82 17.94
C PRO A 720 6.95 5.47 18.39
N TRP A 721 7.49 4.90 19.47
CA TRP A 721 6.80 3.86 20.21
C TRP A 721 5.79 4.51 21.16
N PHE A 722 4.55 4.63 20.70
CA PHE A 722 3.57 5.47 21.37
C PHE A 722 3.14 4.97 22.76
N SER A 723 3.17 3.65 23.03
CA SER A 723 2.80 3.09 24.34
C SER A 723 3.84 3.32 25.43
N GLU A 724 5.11 3.52 25.08
CA GLU A 724 6.18 3.86 26.04
C GLU A 724 6.15 5.35 26.46
N GLY A 725 5.49 6.20 25.69
CA GLY A 725 5.35 7.62 26.00
C GLY A 725 6.63 8.45 25.75
N LEU A 726 6.54 9.73 26.14
CA LEU A 726 7.65 10.67 26.00
C LEU A 726 8.78 10.31 26.98
N LEU A 727 10.03 10.57 26.54
CA LEU A 727 11.21 10.46 27.38
C LEU A 727 11.14 11.45 28.55
N TYR A 728 10.53 12.60 28.30
CA TYR A 728 10.30 13.66 29.27
C TYR A 728 8.79 13.97 29.30
N PRO A 729 7.99 13.21 30.08
CA PRO A 729 6.57 13.52 30.24
C PRO A 729 6.43 14.91 30.88
N ASP A 730 5.44 15.70 30.42
CA ASP A 730 5.09 16.94 31.09
C ASP A 730 4.57 16.58 32.49
N GLU A 731 5.27 17.01 33.53
CA GLU A 731 4.77 16.96 34.92
C GLU A 731 3.65 18.00 35.06
N ASP A 732 2.43 17.69 34.62
CA ASP A 732 1.28 18.59 34.81
C ASP A 732 0.63 18.38 36.20
N ASP A 733 0.94 19.33 37.09
CA ASP A 733 -0.02 20.25 37.71
C ASP A 733 -1.23 19.71 38.52
N ASN A 734 -1.34 18.43 38.89
CA ASN A 734 -2.42 18.00 39.81
C ASN A 734 -2.25 16.69 40.60
N SER A 735 -1.03 16.25 40.92
CA SER A 735 -0.85 15.20 41.93
C SER A 735 -0.51 15.83 43.29
N ASN A 736 -1.54 16.17 44.06
CA ASN A 736 -1.48 16.20 45.52
C ASN A 736 -1.28 14.75 46.02
N VAL A 737 -0.12 14.16 45.75
CA VAL A 737 0.33 12.96 46.45
C VAL A 737 1.28 13.46 47.51
N ALA A 738 0.78 13.48 48.74
CA ALA A 738 1.56 13.65 49.95
C ALA A 738 2.50 12.44 50.09
N GLY A 739 3.64 12.50 49.44
CA GLY A 739 4.75 11.57 49.57
C GLY A 739 6.02 12.37 49.49
N GLY A 740 6.73 12.48 50.62
CA GLY A 740 7.88 13.35 50.75
C GLY A 740 8.95 13.05 49.70
N ASP A 741 9.29 14.06 48.91
CA ASP A 741 10.54 14.07 48.19
C ASP A 741 11.20 15.45 48.33
N THR A 742 12.47 15.39 48.67
CA THR A 742 13.34 16.48 49.07
C THR A 742 13.43 17.56 48.00
N ARG A 743 13.46 18.82 48.45
CA ARG A 743 13.58 20.06 47.66
C ARG A 743 14.79 20.12 46.70
N GLU A 744 15.67 19.11 46.70
CA GLU A 744 16.91 19.03 45.92
C GLU A 744 16.77 18.34 44.54
N SER A 745 15.64 17.68 44.22
CA SER A 745 15.42 17.06 42.89
C SER A 745 14.75 17.98 41.86
N ARG A 746 14.37 19.21 42.23
CA ARG A 746 13.83 20.25 41.31
C ARG A 746 14.91 20.94 40.47
N GLN A 747 15.89 20.19 39.97
CA GLN A 747 16.81 20.71 38.96
C GLN A 747 15.98 20.97 37.69
N LYS A 748 15.72 22.25 37.38
CA LYS A 748 14.99 22.68 36.17
C LYS A 748 15.68 22.08 34.93
N ARG A 749 15.17 20.95 34.43
CA ARG A 749 15.76 20.20 33.32
C ARG A 749 15.87 21.12 32.10
N MET A 750 17.10 21.35 31.64
CA MET A 750 17.37 22.27 30.53
C MET A 750 17.29 21.50 29.21
N PHE A 751 16.29 21.82 28.40
CA PHE A 751 16.13 21.25 27.07
C PHE A 751 16.97 21.99 26.03
N SER A 752 17.56 21.23 25.10
CA SER A 752 18.27 21.77 23.95
C SER A 752 17.28 22.30 22.91
N LYS A 753 17.32 23.61 22.66
CA LYS A 753 16.54 24.23 21.58
C LYS A 753 16.93 23.69 20.21
N SER A 754 18.21 23.36 20.05
CA SER A 754 18.78 22.88 18.79
C SER A 754 18.40 21.42 18.50
N ALA A 755 18.42 20.56 19.51
CA ALA A 755 18.02 19.17 19.38
C ALA A 755 16.49 18.98 19.38
N ARG A 756 15.73 19.91 19.99
CA ARG A 756 14.29 19.80 20.24
C ARG A 756 13.94 18.55 21.07
N ASP A 757 14.79 18.26 22.04
CA ASP A 757 14.76 17.04 22.85
C ASP A 757 13.57 16.95 23.82
N ARG A 758 12.92 18.06 24.15
CA ARG A 758 11.69 18.09 24.96
C ARG A 758 10.61 17.11 24.44
N TRP A 759 10.52 16.93 23.13
CA TRP A 759 9.49 16.10 22.49
C TRP A 759 10.00 14.71 22.08
N ASP A 760 11.15 14.29 22.60
CA ASP A 760 11.68 12.96 22.32
C ASP A 760 10.85 11.88 23.02
N TRP A 761 10.65 10.78 22.32
CA TRP A 761 10.07 9.55 22.84
C TRP A 761 11.14 8.68 23.49
N ARG A 762 10.73 7.81 24.44
CA ARG A 762 11.65 6.87 25.09
C ARG A 762 12.30 5.92 24.08
N THR A 763 11.45 5.37 23.21
CA THR A 763 11.84 4.40 22.20
C THR A 763 11.14 4.72 20.89
N TYR A 764 11.76 4.29 19.80
CA TYR A 764 11.29 4.47 18.42
C TYR A 764 11.38 3.15 17.66
N TYR A 765 10.56 3.02 16.63
CA TYR A 765 10.61 1.94 15.65
C TYR A 765 11.24 2.38 14.33
N VAL A 766 12.00 1.48 13.71
CA VAL A 766 12.40 1.61 12.31
C VAL A 766 11.27 1.08 11.43
N ASN A 767 10.65 1.95 10.63
CA ASN A 767 9.61 1.51 9.71
C ASN A 767 10.22 0.86 8.45
N ARG A 768 10.29 -0.47 8.46
CA ARG A 768 10.76 -1.29 7.32
C ARG A 768 9.83 -1.24 6.11
N PHE A 769 8.56 -0.88 6.29
CA PHE A 769 7.52 -0.99 5.26
C PHE A 769 7.21 0.33 4.56
N VAL A 770 7.91 1.42 4.88
CA VAL A 770 7.67 2.76 4.31
C VAL A 770 7.72 2.76 2.77
N ASP A 771 8.60 1.95 2.18
CA ASP A 771 8.59 1.66 0.75
C ASP A 771 9.27 0.32 0.44
N ARG A 772 9.17 -0.08 -0.83
CA ARG A 772 9.70 -1.33 -1.37
C ARG A 772 11.22 -1.43 -1.24
N ASP A 773 11.92 -0.31 -1.41
CA ASP A 773 13.38 -0.28 -1.32
C ASP A 773 13.83 -0.49 0.13
N MET A 774 13.18 0.19 1.08
CA MET A 774 13.46 0.03 2.50
C MET A 774 13.22 -1.41 2.95
N ALA A 775 12.10 -2.03 2.56
CA ALA A 775 11.82 -3.42 2.90
C ALA A 775 12.92 -4.36 2.37
N MET A 776 13.37 -4.16 1.13
CA MET A 776 14.39 -5.00 0.51
C MET A 776 15.79 -4.84 1.11
N ARG A 777 16.09 -3.70 1.75
CA ARG A 777 17.37 -3.51 2.49
C ARG A 777 17.54 -4.48 3.65
N PHE A 778 16.42 -4.99 4.20
CA PHE A 778 16.40 -5.98 5.28
C PHE A 778 16.20 -7.42 4.77
N HIS A 779 16.12 -7.60 3.45
CA HIS A 779 16.19 -8.88 2.74
C HIS A 779 17.56 -8.98 2.06
N THR A 780 18.61 -8.94 2.87
CA THR A 780 20.00 -8.89 2.43
C THR A 780 20.33 -10.00 1.43
N GLY A 781 20.95 -9.65 0.30
CA GLY A 781 21.29 -10.59 -0.77
C GLY A 781 20.19 -10.87 -1.79
N LEU A 782 18.95 -10.39 -1.56
CA LEU A 782 17.83 -10.57 -2.51
C LEU A 782 17.58 -9.37 -3.43
N ALA A 783 18.31 -8.28 -3.18
CA ALA A 783 18.19 -7.01 -3.90
C ALA A 783 19.42 -6.76 -4.78
N PRO A 784 19.33 -6.91 -6.11
CA PRO A 784 20.46 -6.66 -7.01
C PRO A 784 21.07 -5.25 -6.86
N GLY A 785 20.24 -4.25 -6.57
CA GLY A 785 20.68 -2.87 -6.37
C GLY A 785 21.29 -2.59 -4.98
N HIS A 786 21.23 -3.55 -4.05
CA HIS A 786 21.88 -3.47 -2.74
C HIS A 786 23.00 -4.49 -2.71
N ALA A 787 24.14 -4.17 -3.32
CA ALA A 787 25.31 -5.04 -3.27
C ALA A 787 25.74 -5.24 -1.80
N PRO A 788 25.88 -6.48 -1.31
CA PRO A 788 26.50 -6.70 -0.03
C PRO A 788 28.00 -6.39 -0.16
N GLU A 789 28.52 -5.52 0.70
CA GLU A 789 29.97 -5.18 0.74
C GLU A 789 30.84 -6.39 1.15
N THR A 790 30.22 -7.49 1.57
CA THR A 790 30.86 -8.78 1.87
C THR A 790 30.12 -9.92 1.17
N PRO A 791 30.83 -10.88 0.54
CA PRO A 791 30.21 -12.09 0.00
C PRO A 791 29.59 -12.89 1.15
N LEU A 792 28.27 -13.07 1.10
CA LEU A 792 27.55 -13.91 2.05
C LEU A 792 27.85 -15.39 1.77
N PRO A 793 27.94 -16.24 2.80
CA PRO A 793 27.91 -17.69 2.62
C PRO A 793 26.56 -18.11 1.99
N PRO A 794 26.51 -19.27 1.32
CA PRO A 794 25.28 -19.76 0.70
C PRO A 794 24.14 -19.90 1.72
N TRP A 795 22.93 -19.57 1.26
CA TRP A 795 21.68 -19.59 2.00
C TRP A 795 21.44 -20.97 2.63
N ASN A 796 21.39 -21.05 3.96
CA ASN A 796 20.68 -22.15 4.62
C ASN A 796 19.22 -21.74 4.72
N THR A 797 18.35 -22.52 4.09
CA THR A 797 16.91 -22.54 4.31
C THR A 797 16.66 -22.44 5.82
N VAL A 798 15.78 -21.53 6.23
CA VAL A 798 15.20 -21.56 7.57
C VAL A 798 14.47 -22.91 7.67
N GLN A 799 15.15 -23.92 8.21
CA GLN A 799 14.45 -25.05 8.79
C GLN A 799 13.71 -24.48 9.99
N SER A 800 12.39 -24.54 9.92
CA SER A 800 11.59 -24.51 11.13
C SER A 800 12.12 -25.63 12.03
N ASP A 801 12.71 -25.30 13.16
CA ASP A 801 12.85 -26.24 14.26
C ASP A 801 11.43 -26.54 14.76
N GLN A 802 10.74 -27.43 14.04
CA GLN A 802 9.66 -28.22 14.61
C GLN A 802 10.37 -29.35 15.36
N GLU A 803 10.51 -29.21 16.67
CA GLU A 803 10.67 -30.40 17.50
C GLU A 803 9.43 -31.29 17.27
N PRO A 804 9.60 -32.50 16.72
CA PRO A 804 8.49 -33.42 16.56
C PRO A 804 8.07 -33.92 17.94
N MET A 805 6.78 -33.87 18.25
CA MET A 805 6.23 -34.66 19.35
C MET A 805 6.34 -36.13 18.97
N ASP A 806 7.29 -36.82 19.59
CA ASP A 806 7.44 -38.27 19.50
C ASP A 806 6.18 -38.98 20.01
N VAL A 807 5.64 -39.87 19.17
CA VAL A 807 4.70 -40.91 19.55
C VAL A 807 5.48 -42.21 19.59
N ASP A 808 5.43 -42.88 20.74
CA ASP A 808 6.12 -44.14 21.07
C ASP A 808 6.16 -45.17 19.92
N ALA A 809 7.35 -45.70 19.63
CA ALA A 809 7.52 -47.04 19.06
C ALA A 809 8.91 -47.63 19.36
N THR A 810 8.93 -48.51 20.36
CA THR A 810 9.78 -49.71 20.56
C THR A 810 10.98 -49.96 19.61
N THR A 811 12.17 -49.86 20.20
CA THR A 811 13.29 -50.83 20.27
C THR A 811 13.76 -51.63 19.02
N THR A 812 15.10 -51.64 18.87
CA THR A 812 16.05 -52.64 18.26
C THR A 812 16.49 -52.47 16.78
N PRO A 813 17.74 -52.88 16.39
CA PRO A 813 18.81 -51.93 16.04
C PRO A 813 19.56 -52.35 14.71
N PRO A 814 20.83 -51.97 14.40
CA PRO A 814 21.22 -51.43 13.10
C PRO A 814 21.95 -52.42 12.17
N GLY A 815 21.85 -52.23 10.84
CA GLY A 815 22.59 -53.05 9.89
C GLY A 815 22.70 -52.48 8.48
N SER A 816 23.94 -52.10 8.14
CA SER A 816 24.63 -52.15 6.83
C SER A 816 24.13 -51.33 5.62
N GLN A 817 24.99 -50.38 5.24
CA GLN A 817 25.67 -50.22 3.93
C GLN A 817 24.92 -50.61 2.64
N GLY A 818 24.89 -49.68 1.68
CA GLY A 818 24.81 -50.05 0.26
C GLY A 818 24.32 -48.98 -0.70
N SER A 819 25.28 -48.21 -1.22
CA SER A 819 25.31 -47.51 -2.51
C SER A 819 24.47 -48.14 -3.65
N TRP A 820 23.84 -47.30 -4.50
CA TRP A 820 24.15 -47.08 -5.93
C TRP A 820 22.97 -46.45 -6.71
N ASP A 821 23.37 -45.75 -7.76
CA ASP A 821 22.64 -44.87 -8.68
C ASP A 821 21.42 -45.46 -9.45
N VAL A 822 20.41 -44.60 -9.70
CA VAL A 822 19.77 -44.14 -10.99
C VAL A 822 19.58 -45.19 -12.12
N PRO A 823 18.56 -45.19 -13.05
CA PRO A 823 17.52 -44.19 -13.42
C PRO A 823 16.07 -44.69 -13.70
N MET A 824 15.19 -43.71 -13.89
CA MET A 824 14.06 -43.60 -14.85
C MET A 824 13.96 -44.66 -15.97
N GLU A 825 12.76 -45.25 -16.14
CA GLU A 825 12.08 -45.28 -17.45
C GLU A 825 10.57 -45.60 -17.35
N ASP A 826 9.82 -44.96 -18.26
CA ASP A 826 8.38 -45.06 -18.49
C ASP A 826 7.92 -46.46 -18.91
N THR A 827 6.73 -46.90 -18.49
CA THR A 827 5.80 -47.53 -19.45
C THR A 827 4.33 -47.48 -19.03
N ARG A 828 3.52 -47.16 -20.03
CA ARG A 828 2.05 -47.16 -20.08
C ARG A 828 1.47 -48.57 -19.92
N GLY A 829 0.25 -48.68 -19.40
CA GLY A 829 -0.70 -49.70 -19.86
C GLY A 829 -1.68 -50.28 -18.84
N SER A 830 -2.93 -49.83 -18.95
CA SER A 830 -4.15 -50.65 -18.90
C SER A 830 -4.66 -51.24 -17.57
N SER A 831 -5.84 -50.73 -17.17
CA SER A 831 -6.94 -51.44 -16.47
C SER A 831 -7.43 -52.65 -17.32
N PRO A 832 -8.35 -53.56 -16.89
CA PRO A 832 -9.41 -53.42 -15.86
C PRO A 832 -9.77 -54.69 -15.02
N SER A 833 -10.58 -54.53 -13.96
CA SER A 833 -11.61 -55.48 -13.43
C SER A 833 -11.92 -55.14 -11.95
N SER A 834 -13.09 -54.55 -11.64
CA SER A 834 -14.31 -55.20 -11.10
C SER A 834 -14.15 -55.86 -9.72
N SER A 835 -14.85 -55.32 -8.70
CA SER A 835 -15.96 -55.98 -7.98
C SER A 835 -16.20 -55.37 -6.58
N GLU A 836 -17.46 -54.99 -6.32
CA GLU A 836 -18.24 -55.26 -5.10
C GLU A 836 -17.80 -54.58 -3.79
N ASP A 837 -18.54 -53.55 -3.36
CA ASP A 837 -19.69 -53.60 -2.43
C ASP A 837 -19.26 -53.47 -0.97
N SER A 838 -19.60 -52.33 -0.35
CA SER A 838 -20.00 -52.29 1.07
C SER A 838 -20.83 -51.04 1.33
N ASP A 839 -22.14 -51.28 1.36
CA ASP A 839 -23.15 -50.44 1.95
C ASP A 839 -22.89 -50.25 3.46
N SER A 840 -22.90 -49.01 3.93
CA SER A 840 -23.26 -48.71 5.32
C SER A 840 -23.71 -47.25 5.42
N GLY A 841 -25.03 -47.08 5.45
CA GLY A 841 -25.66 -45.81 5.77
C GLY A 841 -25.37 -45.36 7.20
N ILE A 842 -25.48 -44.06 7.44
CA ILE A 842 -25.94 -43.49 8.71
C ILE A 842 -26.44 -42.05 8.49
N SER A 843 -27.72 -41.90 8.84
CA SER A 843 -28.44 -40.72 9.36
C SER A 843 -28.46 -39.41 8.58
N SER A 844 -29.63 -39.16 8.02
CA SER A 844 -30.21 -37.84 7.85
C SER A 844 -30.29 -37.09 9.18
N SER A 845 -29.67 -35.92 9.25
CA SER A 845 -30.01 -34.89 10.24
C SER A 845 -30.48 -33.63 9.52
N LYS A 846 -31.64 -33.17 9.97
CA LYS A 846 -32.42 -32.07 9.42
C LYS A 846 -31.60 -30.78 9.39
N GLY A 847 -31.50 -30.17 8.21
CA GLY A 847 -30.93 -28.85 8.02
C GLY A 847 -31.69 -27.80 8.84
N GLY A 848 -31.01 -27.27 9.85
CA GLY A 848 -31.43 -26.08 10.57
C GLY A 848 -31.33 -24.86 9.67
N SER A 849 -32.45 -24.15 9.57
CA SER A 849 -32.61 -22.81 8.98
C SER A 849 -31.40 -21.91 9.27
N SER A 850 -30.56 -21.67 8.26
CA SER A 850 -29.56 -20.60 8.31
C SER A 850 -30.27 -19.26 8.21
N SER A 851 -30.10 -18.47 9.26
CA SER A 851 -30.59 -17.12 9.41
C SER A 851 -30.13 -16.24 8.25
N GLU A 852 -31.10 -15.50 7.72
CA GLU A 852 -30.93 -14.47 6.70
C GLU A 852 -29.80 -13.50 7.10
N ILE A 853 -28.68 -13.53 6.36
CA ILE A 853 -27.67 -12.49 6.41
C ILE A 853 -28.29 -11.26 5.72
N PRO A 854 -28.56 -10.14 6.41
CA PRO A 854 -29.17 -8.98 5.78
C PRO A 854 -28.19 -8.35 4.79
N GLU A 855 -28.56 -8.38 3.52
CA GLU A 855 -27.82 -7.72 2.45
C GLU A 855 -27.72 -6.21 2.70
N ALA A 856 -26.49 -5.72 2.81
CA ALA A 856 -26.18 -4.40 2.27
C ALA A 856 -26.26 -4.50 0.74
N ASP A 857 -27.37 -4.01 0.19
CA ASP A 857 -27.59 -3.70 -1.23
C ASP A 857 -26.39 -2.84 -1.73
N SER A 858 -25.33 -3.48 -2.26
CA SER A 858 -24.20 -2.81 -2.93
C SER A 858 -24.43 -2.71 -4.44
N SER A 859 -25.69 -2.74 -4.86
CA SER A 859 -26.06 -2.07 -6.11
C SER A 859 -26.21 -0.58 -5.79
N ASP A 860 -25.40 0.23 -6.47
CA ASP A 860 -25.40 1.69 -6.41
C ASP A 860 -24.82 2.31 -5.12
N GLY A 861 -23.58 1.92 -4.82
CA GLY A 861 -22.68 2.72 -3.99
C GLY A 861 -22.08 3.87 -4.79
N ASP A 862 -22.72 5.04 -4.67
CA ASP A 862 -22.16 6.33 -5.00
C ASP A 862 -20.76 6.48 -4.39
N TYR A 863 -19.71 6.46 -5.22
CA TYR A 863 -18.34 6.82 -4.80
C TYR A 863 -18.18 8.34 -4.61
N SER A 864 -19.27 9.11 -4.58
CA SER A 864 -19.24 10.57 -4.50
C SER A 864 -20.17 11.21 -3.47
N ASP A 865 -20.73 10.47 -2.51
CA ASP A 865 -21.65 11.07 -1.51
C ASP A 865 -21.47 10.58 -0.06
N VAL A 866 -20.34 9.93 0.23
CA VAL A 866 -19.73 9.90 1.56
C VAL A 866 -18.22 9.91 1.34
N PHE A 867 -17.71 11.05 0.89
CA PHE A 867 -16.36 11.45 1.21
C PHE A 867 -16.51 12.75 1.94
#